data_AF-A0A7W8EDK7-F1
#
_entry.id   AF-A0A7W8EDK7-F1
#
_cell.length_a   1.000
_cell.length_b   1.000
_cell.length_c   1.000
_cell.angle_alpha   90.00
_cell.angle_beta   90.00
_cell.angle_gamma   90.00
#
_symmetry.space_group_name_H-M   'P 1'
#
loop_
_entity.id
_entity.type
_entity.pdbx_description
1 polymer ?
#
loop_
_entity_poly.entity_id
_entity_poly.type
_entity_poly.pdbx_seq_one_letter_code
_entity_poly.pdbx_strand_id
1 'polypeptide(L)'
;MTDNALDRLTLAERAALTSGESLWRTQAIERAGIPSITLSDGPHGVRRQPDDGDHLGVGHSTPATCFPPAVGLGSSWDPELVRRVGEALGRESRAMDVQVLLGPGVNIKRSPLCGRNFEYFSEDPRLSGVLGAALVLGIQSQGVGAAVKHFAANNQETDRMRVSAEVDERTLREIYLPAFQHVVTVAKPWMVMSAYNRVNGVYASEHPWLLTEVLRDEWGFRGVVVSDWGAVDDRVAALWAGLDLEMPTSGRASDASVVKAVEAGALDQELLDASAARVLALVARAQPGEGTFDAGAHHRLAREVAGQCAVLLKNDGVLPLGFQDSVAVVGELARTPRYQGAGSSHIVPTRLDDVLTEMRALAGRELEYAPGYRLGDAGRSPELEEEARAVAARATTTVVCLGLPAEDEGEGYDRTHLELPDNQRALLDVVAATGTRVVVVLSNGGVVRVADWDGAASAVLEGWLLGQAGGGAIADILYGEVNPSGRLAETIPLRLEDTASYLDFPGELGTVRYTEGVFVGYRYHDALDAAVSYPFGHGLSYTEFGYSDLDVHTRGSGEELVVRVSVRITNLGDRAGQEVAQVYVAAPSNDVRRPARELRAFRKVTLEPGASTTVRFYLAFRDFAYFHPVRRRWTIDPGTATIHVGASSRDLRVAATLVLEGSKRPVPAAITPDSSLADWLAAPGGLDVLQREMRPPAETGQSHSRFLTEPALRMAGSVPVRRLARFPGAYLDPERLDKLADEVNERAGW
;
A
#
# COMPACT_ATOMS: atom_id res chain seq x y z
N MET A 1 -0.88 34.95 -3.43
CA MET A 1 -0.61 35.55 -4.75
C MET A 1 -1.92 35.63 -5.52
N THR A 2 -2.23 36.76 -6.16
CA THR A 2 -3.50 37.01 -6.88
C THR A 2 -3.56 36.26 -8.21
N ASP A 3 -4.77 35.99 -8.72
CA ASP A 3 -5.15 35.30 -9.99
C ASP A 3 -4.53 35.82 -11.31
N ASN A 4 -3.50 36.66 -11.25
CA ASN A 4 -2.90 37.37 -12.38
C ASN A 4 -1.35 37.33 -12.33
N ALA A 5 -0.78 36.29 -11.71
CA ALA A 5 0.67 36.07 -11.71
C ALA A 5 1.15 35.47 -13.04
N LEU A 6 0.37 34.56 -13.63
CA LEU A 6 0.67 33.89 -14.90
C LEU A 6 0.76 34.88 -16.07
N ASP A 7 -0.13 35.88 -16.10
CA ASP A 7 -0.17 36.95 -17.13
C ASP A 7 1.11 37.80 -17.16
N ARG A 8 1.88 37.83 -16.06
CA ARG A 8 3.14 38.57 -15.95
C ARG A 8 4.35 37.75 -16.40
N LEU A 9 4.17 36.46 -16.68
CA LEU A 9 5.23 35.54 -17.06
C LEU A 9 5.34 35.44 -18.58
N THR A 10 6.57 35.51 -19.06
CA THR A 10 6.91 35.13 -20.43
C THR A 10 6.71 33.63 -20.62
N LEU A 11 6.60 33.18 -21.87
CA LEU A 11 6.50 31.76 -22.19
C LEU A 11 7.66 30.94 -21.58
N ALA A 12 8.89 31.48 -21.64
CA ALA A 12 10.08 30.84 -21.07
C ALA A 12 10.00 30.67 -19.55
N GLU A 13 9.42 31.63 -18.84
CA GLU A 13 9.24 31.53 -17.39
C GLU A 13 8.13 30.56 -16.99
N ARG A 14 7.07 30.45 -17.79
CA ARG A 14 6.04 29.43 -17.58
C ARG A 14 6.63 28.04 -17.75
N ALA A 15 7.45 27.83 -18.78
CA ALA A 15 8.22 26.60 -18.96
C ALA A 15 9.14 26.33 -17.76
N ALA A 16 9.92 27.31 -17.32
CA ALA A 16 10.83 27.16 -16.19
C ALA A 16 10.13 26.85 -14.84
N LEU A 17 8.88 27.27 -14.64
CA LEU A 17 8.11 26.87 -13.44
C LEU A 17 7.75 25.38 -13.41
N THR A 18 7.81 24.70 -14.55
CA THR A 18 7.50 23.25 -14.65
C THR A 18 8.74 22.37 -14.43
N SER A 19 9.84 22.95 -13.95
CA SER A 19 11.06 22.25 -13.55
C SER A 19 11.63 22.83 -12.25
N GLY A 20 12.42 22.02 -11.54
CA GLY A 20 13.19 22.51 -10.39
C GLY A 20 14.21 23.58 -10.79
N GLU A 21 14.63 24.40 -9.83
CA GLU A 21 15.87 25.20 -9.95
C GLU A 21 17.10 24.35 -9.61
N SER A 22 16.95 23.44 -8.65
CA SER A 22 18.00 22.58 -8.12
C SER A 22 17.45 21.21 -7.77
N LEU A 23 18.26 20.39 -7.08
CA LEU A 23 17.87 19.05 -6.64
C LEU A 23 16.61 19.05 -5.74
N TRP A 24 16.40 20.11 -4.95
CA TRP A 24 15.40 20.15 -3.89
C TRP A 24 14.49 21.38 -3.93
N ARG A 25 14.69 22.29 -4.89
CA ARG A 25 14.04 23.59 -4.91
C ARG A 25 13.29 23.84 -6.20
N THR A 26 12.08 24.41 -6.11
CA THR A 26 11.33 24.87 -7.29
C THR A 26 11.95 26.13 -7.88
N GLN A 27 11.65 26.43 -9.13
CA GLN A 27 12.11 27.65 -9.79
C GLN A 27 11.60 28.93 -9.12
N ALA A 28 12.51 29.82 -8.74
CA ALA A 28 12.19 31.20 -8.36
C ALA A 28 12.10 32.11 -9.61
N ILE A 29 11.20 33.11 -9.58
CA ILE A 29 11.12 34.18 -10.57
C ILE A 29 11.03 35.52 -9.83
N GLU A 30 12.19 36.09 -9.51
CA GLU A 30 12.31 37.30 -8.68
C GLU A 30 11.54 38.50 -9.26
N ARG A 31 11.64 38.73 -10.58
CA ARG A 31 10.94 39.87 -11.23
C ARG A 31 9.42 39.79 -11.13
N ALA A 32 8.87 38.60 -10.92
CA ALA A 32 7.44 38.36 -10.78
C ALA A 32 7.04 38.15 -9.30
N GLY A 33 8.00 38.21 -8.37
CA GLY A 33 7.77 37.98 -6.95
C GLY A 33 7.41 36.54 -6.60
N ILE A 34 7.84 35.56 -7.41
CA ILE A 34 7.58 34.14 -7.17
C ILE A 34 8.79 33.56 -6.44
N PRO A 35 8.67 33.17 -5.16
CA PRO A 35 9.75 32.55 -4.42
C PRO A 35 9.94 31.08 -4.82
N SER A 36 11.11 30.55 -4.50
CA SER A 36 11.38 29.11 -4.53
C SER A 36 10.93 28.45 -3.22
N ILE A 37 10.39 27.23 -3.28
CA ILE A 37 10.07 26.39 -2.12
C ILE A 37 10.94 25.14 -2.09
N THR A 38 11.14 24.59 -0.90
CA THR A 38 11.97 23.40 -0.65
C THR A 38 11.11 22.15 -0.56
N LEU A 39 11.47 21.13 -1.34
CA LEU A 39 11.00 19.76 -1.27
C LEU A 39 12.09 18.94 -0.59
N SER A 40 11.72 18.00 0.28
CA SER A 40 12.69 17.15 0.97
C SER A 40 12.12 15.77 1.21
N ASP A 41 12.99 14.75 1.18
CA ASP A 41 12.69 13.45 1.77
C ASP A 41 12.47 13.59 3.29
N GLY A 42 11.87 12.62 3.98
CA GLY A 42 11.27 11.39 3.46
C GLY A 42 10.06 10.96 4.29
N PRO A 43 9.50 9.77 4.03
CA PRO A 43 8.18 9.38 4.56
C PRO A 43 8.14 9.10 6.07
N HIS A 44 9.28 8.95 6.73
CA HIS A 44 9.37 8.60 8.16
C HIS A 44 10.34 9.49 8.97
N GLY A 45 10.78 10.62 8.37
CA GLY A 45 11.61 11.64 9.01
C GLY A 45 11.99 12.74 8.01
N VAL A 46 12.33 13.94 8.48
CA VAL A 46 12.71 15.06 7.60
C VAL A 46 14.21 14.99 7.28
N ARG A 47 14.56 14.65 6.05
CA ARG A 47 15.94 14.56 5.57
C ARG A 47 16.40 15.87 4.92
N ARG A 48 16.55 16.93 5.73
CA ARG A 48 17.04 18.23 5.22
C ARG A 48 18.55 18.18 4.97
N GLN A 49 18.95 18.27 3.71
CA GLN A 49 20.34 18.47 3.32
C GLN A 49 20.74 19.96 3.42
N PRO A 50 21.94 20.28 3.92
CA PRO A 50 22.57 21.59 3.77
C PRO A 50 22.81 21.93 2.29
N ASP A 51 22.83 23.23 1.97
CA ASP A 51 22.98 23.72 0.58
C ASP A 51 24.36 23.40 -0.05
N ASP A 52 25.35 22.93 0.73
CA ASP A 52 26.70 22.53 0.31
C ASP A 52 26.91 20.99 0.26
N GLY A 53 25.84 20.20 0.35
CA GLY A 53 25.89 18.74 0.38
C GLY A 53 26.22 18.05 -0.96
N ASP A 54 26.77 16.83 -0.87
CA ASP A 54 27.03 15.91 -1.98
C ASP A 54 25.74 15.54 -2.73
N HIS A 55 25.80 15.49 -4.08
CA HIS A 55 24.69 15.17 -4.99
C HIS A 55 24.03 13.80 -4.74
N LEU A 56 24.68 12.89 -4.01
CA LEU A 56 24.18 11.57 -3.60
C LEU A 56 23.56 11.58 -2.19
N GLY A 57 23.82 12.62 -1.38
CA GLY A 57 23.07 12.91 -0.16
C GLY A 57 23.16 11.89 0.99
N VAL A 58 24.20 11.04 1.03
CA VAL A 58 24.25 9.87 1.92
C VAL A 58 24.83 10.19 3.32
N GLY A 59 25.48 11.34 3.54
CA GLY A 59 26.29 11.56 4.77
C GLY A 59 25.96 12.75 5.68
N HIS A 60 25.25 13.77 5.22
CA HIS A 60 25.18 15.07 5.93
C HIS A 60 23.77 15.66 5.93
N SER A 61 22.79 15.02 6.59
CA SER A 61 21.48 15.64 6.84
C SER A 61 21.41 16.23 8.26
N THR A 62 20.59 17.28 8.41
CA THR A 62 20.29 17.86 9.73
C THR A 62 19.59 16.82 10.60
N PRO A 63 19.97 16.65 11.89
CA PRO A 63 19.31 15.69 12.76
C PRO A 63 17.80 15.93 12.86
N ALA A 64 17.02 14.87 12.65
CA ALA A 64 15.55 14.88 12.69
C ALA A 64 15.03 13.67 13.48
N THR A 65 13.75 13.67 13.84
CA THR A 65 13.16 12.47 14.43
C THR A 65 13.00 11.39 13.36
N CYS A 66 13.63 10.24 13.56
CA CYS A 66 13.37 9.05 12.75
C CYS A 66 12.23 8.25 13.42
N PHE A 67 11.03 8.34 12.86
CA PHE A 67 9.89 7.51 13.24
C PHE A 67 10.03 6.10 12.66
N PRO A 68 9.25 5.11 13.13
CA PRO A 68 9.14 3.83 12.43
C PRO A 68 8.85 4.04 10.94
N PRO A 69 9.59 3.40 10.02
CA PRO A 69 9.21 3.33 8.61
C PRO A 69 7.82 2.70 8.40
N ALA A 70 7.28 2.82 7.19
CA ALA A 70 5.90 2.45 6.91
C ALA A 70 5.62 0.95 7.11
N VAL A 71 6.63 0.07 7.01
CA VAL A 71 6.49 -1.35 7.40
C VAL A 71 6.08 -1.52 8.87
N GLY A 72 6.67 -0.72 9.76
CA GLY A 72 6.29 -0.65 11.17
C GLY A 72 4.94 0.04 11.34
N LEU A 73 4.79 1.26 10.79
CA LEU A 73 3.54 2.04 10.93
C LEU A 73 2.31 1.30 10.39
N GLY A 74 2.48 0.53 9.31
CA GLY A 74 1.45 -0.35 8.74
C GLY A 74 0.90 -1.31 9.79
N SER A 75 1.79 -1.82 10.63
CA SER A 75 1.44 -2.77 11.67
C SER A 75 0.74 -2.14 12.88
N SER A 76 0.64 -0.82 12.98
CA SER A 76 -0.15 -0.15 14.03
C SER A 76 -1.65 -0.33 13.87
N TRP A 77 -2.13 -0.39 12.61
CA TRP A 77 -3.55 -0.34 12.25
C TRP A 77 -4.32 0.82 12.91
N ASP A 78 -3.61 1.92 13.17
CA ASP A 78 -4.13 3.07 13.90
C ASP A 78 -3.93 4.38 13.11
N PRO A 79 -4.95 4.84 12.38
CA PRO A 79 -4.87 6.09 11.63
C PRO A 79 -4.71 7.31 12.54
N GLU A 80 -5.16 7.29 13.79
CA GLU A 80 -4.99 8.43 14.69
C GLU A 80 -3.54 8.55 15.16
N LEU A 81 -2.92 7.42 15.48
CA LEU A 81 -1.49 7.36 15.79
C LEU A 81 -0.63 7.83 14.60
N VAL A 82 -0.91 7.35 13.39
CA VAL A 82 -0.18 7.75 12.18
C VAL A 82 -0.41 9.25 11.87
N ARG A 83 -1.61 9.78 12.13
CA ARG A 83 -1.89 11.22 11.99
C ARG A 83 -0.99 12.06 12.92
N ARG A 84 -0.80 11.64 14.18
CA ARG A 84 0.10 12.31 15.13
C ARG A 84 1.57 12.26 14.69
N VAL A 85 2.00 11.16 14.07
CA VAL A 85 3.33 11.10 13.42
C VAL A 85 3.41 12.14 12.31
N GLY A 86 2.40 12.23 11.46
CA GLY A 86 2.34 13.24 10.39
C GLY A 86 2.40 14.67 10.92
N GLU A 87 1.71 14.97 12.03
CA GLU A 87 1.81 16.29 12.68
C GLU A 87 3.22 16.59 13.19
N ALA A 88 3.91 15.60 13.77
CA ALA A 88 5.30 15.77 14.23
C ALA A 88 6.25 16.03 13.06
N LEU A 89 6.13 15.26 11.98
CA LEU A 89 6.86 15.48 10.74
C LEU A 89 6.60 16.88 10.15
N GLY A 90 5.33 17.29 10.08
CA GLY A 90 4.97 18.64 9.61
C GLY A 90 5.58 19.76 10.45
N ARG A 91 5.63 19.61 11.79
CA ARG A 91 6.32 20.58 12.67
C ARG A 91 7.82 20.64 12.42
N GLU A 92 8.47 19.48 12.26
CA GLU A 92 9.90 19.42 11.95
C GLU A 92 10.21 20.01 10.57
N SER A 93 9.39 19.70 9.56
CA SER A 93 9.52 20.28 8.22
C SER A 93 9.46 21.81 8.27
N ARG A 94 8.50 22.40 9.00
CA ARG A 94 8.46 23.87 9.18
C ARG A 94 9.72 24.40 9.87
N ALA A 95 10.15 23.78 10.96
CA ALA A 95 11.33 24.22 11.71
C ALA A 95 12.62 24.13 10.87
N MET A 96 12.65 23.23 9.89
CA MET A 96 13.75 23.03 8.95
C MET A 96 13.53 23.70 7.60
N ASP A 97 12.58 24.62 7.47
CA ASP A 97 12.27 25.35 6.22
C ASP A 97 12.01 24.46 4.99
N VAL A 98 11.25 23.38 5.20
CA VAL A 98 10.75 22.44 4.19
C VAL A 98 9.26 22.67 3.98
N GLN A 99 8.86 22.97 2.74
CA GLN A 99 7.48 23.28 2.37
C GLN A 99 6.70 22.06 1.88
N VAL A 100 7.38 21.04 1.33
CA VAL A 100 6.77 19.76 0.95
C VAL A 100 7.65 18.60 1.39
N LEU A 101 7.06 17.66 2.12
CA LEU A 101 7.68 16.40 2.48
C LEU A 101 7.32 15.31 1.46
N LEU A 102 8.33 14.60 0.94
CA LEU A 102 8.18 13.59 -0.11
C LEU A 102 7.75 12.23 0.46
N GLY A 103 6.49 12.16 0.88
CA GLY A 103 5.84 10.93 1.33
C GLY A 103 4.37 11.17 1.67
N PRO A 104 3.63 10.11 2.07
CA PRO A 104 4.11 8.73 2.25
C PRO A 104 4.26 7.92 0.97
N GLY A 105 5.03 6.83 1.06
CA GLY A 105 5.01 5.72 0.11
C GLY A 105 3.80 4.80 0.33
N VAL A 106 2.98 4.57 -0.70
CA VAL A 106 1.78 3.71 -0.62
C VAL A 106 1.72 2.64 -1.72
N ASN A 107 2.86 2.32 -2.34
CA ASN A 107 2.95 1.18 -3.24
C ASN A 107 2.58 -0.11 -2.50
N ILE A 108 1.94 -1.03 -3.22
CA ILE A 108 1.57 -2.34 -2.68
C ILE A 108 2.81 -3.23 -2.55
N LYS A 109 2.94 -3.92 -1.41
CA LYS A 109 3.95 -4.95 -1.22
C LYS A 109 3.57 -6.21 -2.03
N ARG A 110 3.81 -6.16 -3.34
CA ARG A 110 3.48 -7.25 -4.28
C ARG A 110 4.31 -8.51 -4.00
N SER A 111 5.62 -8.31 -3.90
CA SER A 111 6.61 -9.34 -3.59
C SER A 111 7.26 -8.99 -2.25
N PRO A 112 7.51 -9.95 -1.35
CA PRO A 112 8.27 -9.69 -0.12
C PRO A 112 9.73 -9.30 -0.40
N LEU A 113 10.22 -9.49 -1.63
CA LEU A 113 11.59 -9.19 -2.04
C LEU A 113 11.85 -7.73 -2.42
N CYS A 114 10.81 -6.91 -2.61
CA CYS A 114 10.99 -5.52 -3.03
C CYS A 114 11.85 -4.76 -2.02
N GLY A 115 12.95 -4.16 -2.49
CA GLY A 115 13.93 -3.48 -1.62
C GLY A 115 13.38 -2.29 -0.85
N ARG A 116 12.26 -1.72 -1.30
CA ARG A 116 11.57 -0.59 -0.65
C ARG A 116 10.34 -0.98 0.15
N ASN A 117 10.10 -2.27 0.42
CA ASN A 117 8.99 -2.69 1.28
C ASN A 117 9.00 -2.01 2.65
N PHE A 118 10.17 -1.62 3.17
CA PHE A 118 10.29 -0.89 4.43
C PHE A 118 9.61 0.49 4.40
N GLU A 119 9.52 1.09 3.20
CA GLU A 119 8.94 2.41 2.95
C GLU A 119 7.44 2.35 2.61
N TYR A 120 6.87 1.15 2.49
CA TYR A 120 5.47 0.92 2.15
C TYR A 120 4.67 0.30 3.30
N PHE A 121 3.37 0.59 3.38
CA PHE A 121 2.54 0.17 4.52
C PHE A 121 2.16 -1.32 4.46
N SER A 122 1.62 -1.81 3.34
CA SER A 122 0.93 -3.10 3.32
C SER A 122 0.82 -3.71 1.93
N GLU A 123 0.61 -5.03 1.89
CA GLU A 123 0.09 -5.75 0.71
C GLU A 123 -1.40 -5.46 0.43
N ASP A 124 -2.12 -4.87 1.40
CA ASP A 124 -3.54 -4.56 1.29
C ASP A 124 -3.79 -3.07 0.94
N PRO A 125 -4.55 -2.78 -0.13
CA PRO A 125 -4.80 -1.40 -0.55
C PRO A 125 -5.64 -0.59 0.43
N ARG A 126 -6.54 -1.21 1.20
CA ARG A 126 -7.39 -0.49 2.17
C ARG A 126 -6.55 -0.04 3.36
N LEU A 127 -5.68 -0.91 3.87
CA LEU A 127 -4.76 -0.56 4.97
C LEU A 127 -3.80 0.56 4.52
N SER A 128 -3.12 0.37 3.38
CA SER A 128 -2.19 1.37 2.82
C SER A 128 -2.86 2.72 2.56
N GLY A 129 -4.07 2.73 2.00
CA GLY A 129 -4.81 3.95 1.73
C GLY A 129 -5.21 4.72 3.00
N VAL A 130 -5.76 4.03 4.00
CA VAL A 130 -6.24 4.66 5.25
C VAL A 130 -5.08 5.26 6.05
N LEU A 131 -3.98 4.51 6.21
CA LEU A 131 -2.81 5.00 6.96
C LEU A 131 -2.05 6.08 6.18
N GLY A 132 -1.91 5.92 4.86
CA GLY A 132 -1.33 6.96 4.02
C GLY A 132 -2.11 8.28 4.09
N ALA A 133 -3.44 8.22 4.07
CA ALA A 133 -4.29 9.41 4.18
C ALA A 133 -4.15 10.08 5.55
N ALA A 134 -4.06 9.29 6.63
CA ALA A 134 -3.82 9.79 7.97
C ALA A 134 -2.50 10.56 8.08
N LEU A 135 -1.41 10.03 7.50
CA LEU A 135 -0.11 10.70 7.52
C LEU A 135 -0.17 12.03 6.75
N VAL A 136 -0.77 12.03 5.56
CA VAL A 136 -0.97 13.25 4.75
C VAL A 136 -1.78 14.29 5.51
N LEU A 137 -2.88 13.89 6.15
CA LEU A 137 -3.70 14.80 6.97
C LEU A 137 -2.88 15.40 8.12
N GLY A 138 -2.06 14.59 8.79
CA GLY A 138 -1.16 15.04 9.85
C GLY A 138 -0.16 16.09 9.36
N ILE A 139 0.58 15.80 8.30
CA ILE A 139 1.58 16.72 7.71
C ILE A 139 0.92 18.03 7.29
N GLN A 140 -0.18 17.94 6.53
CA GLN A 140 -0.87 19.11 5.98
C GLN A 140 -1.58 19.96 7.03
N SER A 141 -1.94 19.40 8.18
CA SER A 141 -2.49 20.17 9.30
C SER A 141 -1.50 21.21 9.85
N GLN A 142 -0.20 21.00 9.61
CA GLN A 142 0.87 21.93 10.02
C GLN A 142 1.22 22.94 8.89
N GLY A 143 0.47 22.95 7.78
CA GLY A 143 0.76 23.87 6.67
C GLY A 143 1.99 23.48 5.85
N VAL A 144 2.35 22.20 5.83
CA VAL A 144 3.38 21.59 4.98
C VAL A 144 2.71 20.66 3.97
N GLY A 145 3.14 20.67 2.72
CA GLY A 145 2.63 19.76 1.70
C GLY A 145 3.13 18.34 1.89
N ALA A 146 2.32 17.38 1.46
CA ALA A 146 2.74 15.98 1.33
C ALA A 146 2.69 15.55 -0.14
N ALA A 147 3.62 14.70 -0.54
CA ALA A 147 3.67 14.09 -1.87
C ALA A 147 3.49 12.57 -1.77
N VAL A 148 2.26 12.08 -1.98
CA VAL A 148 2.00 10.63 -1.97
C VAL A 148 2.70 9.98 -3.16
N LYS A 149 3.41 8.86 -2.93
CA LYS A 149 4.32 8.26 -3.92
C LYS A 149 4.30 6.72 -3.89
N HIS A 150 4.72 6.01 -4.94
CA HIS A 150 5.05 6.48 -6.30
C HIS A 150 3.95 5.99 -7.24
N PHE A 151 3.32 6.93 -7.94
CA PHE A 151 2.12 6.71 -8.74
C PHE A 151 2.50 6.32 -10.19
N ALA A 152 2.33 5.06 -10.63
CA ALA A 152 1.88 3.89 -9.89
C ALA A 152 2.66 2.64 -10.30
N ALA A 153 2.43 1.54 -9.56
CA ALA A 153 3.02 0.22 -9.82
C ALA A 153 4.56 0.12 -9.69
N ASN A 154 5.18 1.01 -8.89
CA ASN A 154 6.60 0.89 -8.52
C ASN A 154 6.79 -0.13 -7.38
N ASN A 155 6.65 -1.42 -7.68
CA ASN A 155 6.63 -2.50 -6.69
C ASN A 155 7.90 -3.38 -6.70
N GLN A 156 8.98 -2.91 -7.34
CA GLN A 156 10.30 -3.53 -7.37
C GLN A 156 11.36 -2.46 -7.69
N GLU A 157 12.59 -2.66 -7.26
CA GLU A 157 13.70 -1.75 -7.58
C GLU A 157 14.49 -2.20 -8.81
N THR A 158 14.51 -3.51 -9.09
CA THR A 158 15.20 -4.09 -10.24
C THR A 158 14.69 -3.47 -11.53
N ASP A 159 15.59 -2.80 -12.25
CA ASP A 159 15.32 -2.12 -13.51
C ASP A 159 14.21 -1.05 -13.44
N ARG A 160 13.93 -0.48 -12.25
CA ARG A 160 12.79 0.44 -12.02
C ARG A 160 12.67 1.61 -12.99
N MET A 161 13.79 2.09 -13.55
CA MET A 161 13.83 3.20 -14.51
C MET A 161 13.49 2.80 -15.96
N ARG A 162 13.36 1.50 -16.26
CA ARG A 162 13.07 1.03 -17.62
C ARG A 162 12.02 -0.07 -17.67
N VAL A 163 11.84 -0.84 -16.60
CA VAL A 163 10.92 -1.97 -16.60
C VAL A 163 9.49 -1.52 -16.90
N SER A 164 8.77 -2.29 -17.70
CA SER A 164 7.33 -2.12 -17.90
C SER A 164 6.57 -3.12 -17.03
N ALA A 165 5.76 -2.60 -16.10
CA ALA A 165 4.79 -3.37 -15.36
C ALA A 165 3.55 -3.60 -16.25
N GLU A 166 3.37 -4.84 -16.70
CA GLU A 166 2.22 -5.26 -17.49
C GLU A 166 1.12 -5.75 -16.56
N VAL A 167 0.08 -4.94 -16.42
CA VAL A 167 -0.98 -5.09 -15.43
C VAL A 167 -2.34 -4.79 -16.06
N ASP A 168 -3.30 -5.71 -15.93
CA ASP A 168 -4.65 -5.49 -16.44
C ASP A 168 -5.38 -4.39 -15.66
N GLU A 169 -6.34 -3.71 -16.32
CA GLU A 169 -7.04 -2.57 -15.72
C GLU A 169 -7.76 -2.95 -14.42
N ARG A 170 -8.36 -4.14 -14.32
CA ARG A 170 -9.05 -4.55 -13.10
C ARG A 170 -8.07 -4.65 -11.94
N THR A 171 -6.92 -5.27 -12.16
CA THR A 171 -5.87 -5.40 -11.15
C THR A 171 -5.32 -4.03 -10.73
N LEU A 172 -5.06 -3.11 -11.68
CA LEU A 172 -4.70 -1.73 -11.36
C LEU A 172 -5.76 -1.07 -10.47
N ARG A 173 -7.04 -1.18 -10.85
CA ARG A 173 -8.19 -0.56 -10.17
C ARG A 173 -8.51 -1.17 -8.81
N GLU A 174 -8.20 -2.45 -8.57
CA GLU A 174 -8.50 -3.16 -7.31
C GLU A 174 -7.31 -3.25 -6.34
N ILE A 175 -6.07 -3.18 -6.83
CA ILE A 175 -4.87 -3.37 -6.01
C ILE A 175 -3.98 -2.13 -5.97
N TYR A 176 -3.50 -1.65 -7.12
CA TYR A 176 -2.39 -0.68 -7.14
C TYR A 176 -2.83 0.79 -7.06
N LEU A 177 -4.05 1.09 -7.50
CA LEU A 177 -4.62 2.44 -7.51
C LEU A 177 -5.45 2.81 -6.27
N PRO A 178 -6.17 1.89 -5.57
CA PRO A 178 -7.07 2.30 -4.49
C PRO A 178 -6.43 3.00 -3.31
N ALA A 179 -5.17 2.68 -2.96
CA ALA A 179 -4.46 3.39 -1.90
C ALA A 179 -4.28 4.87 -2.27
N PHE A 180 -3.79 5.16 -3.49
CA PHE A 180 -3.70 6.52 -4.03
C PHE A 180 -5.08 7.18 -4.14
N GLN A 181 -6.09 6.47 -4.65
CA GLN A 181 -7.46 6.98 -4.75
C GLN A 181 -7.97 7.45 -3.38
N HIS A 182 -7.76 6.65 -2.34
CA HIS A 182 -8.18 6.99 -0.98
C HIS A 182 -7.45 8.24 -0.47
N VAL A 183 -6.12 8.30 -0.62
CA VAL A 183 -5.34 9.48 -0.21
C VAL A 183 -5.79 10.73 -0.95
N VAL A 184 -5.96 10.66 -2.27
CA VAL A 184 -6.37 11.77 -3.12
C VAL A 184 -7.76 12.29 -2.75
N THR A 185 -8.73 11.39 -2.54
CA THR A 185 -10.12 11.78 -2.31
C THR A 185 -10.40 12.18 -0.86
N VAL A 186 -9.70 11.59 0.11
CA VAL A 186 -9.88 11.87 1.55
C VAL A 186 -8.96 12.97 2.05
N ALA A 187 -7.64 12.85 1.79
CA ALA A 187 -6.63 13.73 2.36
C ALA A 187 -6.25 14.91 1.46
N LYS A 188 -6.51 14.80 0.14
CA LYS A 188 -6.20 15.82 -0.87
C LYS A 188 -4.75 16.29 -0.75
N PRO A 189 -3.77 15.42 -1.05
CA PRO A 189 -2.36 15.75 -0.93
C PRO A 189 -2.04 16.94 -1.84
N TRP A 190 -1.09 17.79 -1.45
CA TRP A 190 -0.69 18.92 -2.29
C TRP A 190 0.01 18.41 -3.55
N MET A 191 0.67 17.25 -3.44
CA MET A 191 1.40 16.63 -4.54
C MET A 191 1.14 15.12 -4.67
N VAL A 192 1.28 14.62 -5.88
CA VAL A 192 1.41 13.19 -6.20
C VAL A 192 2.72 13.03 -6.96
N MET A 193 3.57 12.09 -6.54
CA MET A 193 4.82 11.80 -7.25
C MET A 193 4.62 10.64 -8.21
N SER A 194 4.92 10.83 -9.50
CA SER A 194 4.87 9.75 -10.49
C SER A 194 5.98 8.73 -10.23
N ALA A 195 5.78 7.48 -10.65
CA ALA A 195 6.81 6.44 -10.58
C ALA A 195 7.87 6.55 -11.69
N TYR A 196 8.98 5.83 -11.51
CA TYR A 196 10.01 5.63 -12.54
C TYR A 196 9.57 4.69 -13.66
N ASN A 197 8.89 3.60 -13.31
CA ASN A 197 8.64 2.49 -14.23
C ASN A 197 7.61 2.86 -15.31
N ARG A 198 7.58 2.03 -16.35
CA ARG A 198 6.47 2.03 -17.31
C ARG A 198 5.32 1.21 -16.73
N VAL A 199 4.10 1.59 -17.09
CA VAL A 199 2.87 0.82 -16.87
C VAL A 199 2.29 0.54 -18.24
N ASN A 200 2.18 -0.74 -18.62
CA ASN A 200 1.69 -1.19 -19.92
C ASN A 200 2.38 -0.47 -21.11
N GLY A 201 3.71 -0.32 -21.03
CA GLY A 201 4.56 0.22 -22.10
C GLY A 201 4.82 1.72 -22.07
N VAL A 202 4.13 2.50 -21.21
CA VAL A 202 4.25 3.96 -21.14
C VAL A 202 4.82 4.38 -19.77
N TYR A 203 5.81 5.29 -19.74
CA TYR A 203 6.37 5.79 -18.48
C TYR A 203 5.30 6.44 -17.62
N ALA A 204 5.28 6.16 -16.32
CA ALA A 204 4.25 6.70 -15.43
C ALA A 204 4.23 8.23 -15.38
N SER A 205 5.39 8.88 -15.56
CA SER A 205 5.57 10.33 -15.71
C SER A 205 4.99 10.92 -17.00
N GLU A 206 4.68 10.08 -17.98
CA GLU A 206 4.23 10.45 -19.34
C GLU A 206 2.91 9.76 -19.72
N HIS A 207 2.22 9.16 -18.74
CA HIS A 207 1.05 8.33 -18.99
C HIS A 207 -0.26 9.14 -18.84
N PRO A 208 -0.93 9.57 -19.94
CA PRO A 208 -2.12 10.43 -19.86
C PRO A 208 -3.29 9.76 -19.14
N TRP A 209 -3.50 8.46 -19.35
CA TRP A 209 -4.53 7.71 -18.63
C TRP A 209 -4.30 7.72 -17.11
N LEU A 210 -3.06 7.59 -16.62
CA LEU A 210 -2.78 7.67 -15.18
C LEU A 210 -2.93 9.10 -14.67
N LEU A 211 -2.19 10.04 -15.25
CA LEU A 211 -1.98 11.38 -14.69
C LEU A 211 -3.15 12.34 -14.92
N THR A 212 -3.92 12.13 -15.99
CA THR A 212 -5.07 12.98 -16.34
C THR A 212 -6.38 12.23 -16.19
N GLU A 213 -6.63 11.17 -16.96
CA GLU A 213 -7.96 10.51 -16.95
C GLU A 213 -8.31 9.95 -15.55
N VAL A 214 -7.44 9.10 -14.98
CA VAL A 214 -7.68 8.49 -13.66
C VAL A 214 -7.52 9.52 -12.55
N LEU A 215 -6.36 10.18 -12.48
CA LEU A 215 -6.02 11.01 -11.34
C LEU A 215 -6.84 12.31 -11.28
N ARG A 216 -7.03 13.01 -12.40
CA ARG A 216 -7.67 14.34 -12.43
C ARG A 216 -9.14 14.30 -12.80
N ASP A 217 -9.51 13.53 -13.82
CA ASP A 217 -10.88 13.54 -14.34
C ASP A 217 -11.79 12.64 -13.48
N GLU A 218 -11.34 11.42 -13.17
CA GLU A 218 -12.13 10.50 -12.34
C GLU A 218 -12.03 10.82 -10.84
N TRP A 219 -10.83 11.06 -10.30
CA TRP A 219 -10.65 11.26 -8.85
C TRP A 219 -10.70 12.73 -8.42
N GLY A 220 -10.68 13.66 -9.38
CA GLY A 220 -10.78 15.09 -9.08
C GLY A 220 -9.52 15.68 -8.45
N PHE A 221 -8.33 15.11 -8.67
CA PHE A 221 -7.08 15.68 -8.15
C PHE A 221 -6.83 17.09 -8.72
N ARG A 222 -6.49 18.03 -7.83
CA ARG A 222 -6.24 19.45 -8.15
C ARG A 222 -4.84 19.92 -7.73
N GLY A 223 -4.04 19.05 -7.13
CA GLY A 223 -2.66 19.37 -6.75
C GLY A 223 -1.68 19.28 -7.93
N VAL A 224 -0.39 19.26 -7.59
CA VAL A 224 0.74 19.17 -8.52
C VAL A 224 1.17 17.70 -8.68
N VAL A 225 1.37 17.24 -9.90
CA VAL A 225 2.04 15.98 -10.19
C VAL A 225 3.53 16.29 -10.41
N VAL A 226 4.38 15.71 -9.57
CA VAL A 226 5.85 15.83 -9.68
C VAL A 226 6.46 14.52 -10.14
N SER A 227 7.55 14.57 -10.88
CA SER A 227 8.28 13.35 -11.24
C SER A 227 9.00 12.77 -10.04
N ASP A 228 9.26 11.46 -10.06
CA ASP A 228 10.41 10.95 -9.30
C ASP A 228 11.71 11.52 -9.90
N TRP A 229 12.81 11.43 -9.16
CA TRP A 229 14.07 12.11 -9.47
C TRP A 229 14.72 11.54 -10.73
N GLY A 230 14.54 12.23 -11.87
CA GLY A 230 15.03 11.78 -13.18
C GLY A 230 14.10 10.81 -13.91
N ALA A 231 12.81 10.78 -13.55
CA ALA A 231 11.82 9.90 -14.19
C ALA A 231 11.23 10.42 -15.51
N VAL A 232 11.63 11.61 -15.97
CA VAL A 232 11.10 12.21 -17.21
C VAL A 232 12.06 11.95 -18.36
N ASP A 233 11.58 11.29 -19.42
CA ASP A 233 12.35 11.02 -20.65
C ASP A 233 12.05 12.10 -21.71
N ASP A 234 10.76 12.42 -21.90
CA ASP A 234 10.28 13.49 -22.78
C ASP A 234 9.44 14.53 -22.02
N ARG A 235 9.99 15.73 -21.85
CA ARG A 235 9.33 16.84 -21.14
C ARG A 235 8.05 17.33 -21.80
N VAL A 236 7.94 17.27 -23.12
CA VAL A 236 6.75 17.69 -23.85
C VAL A 236 5.65 16.65 -23.67
N ALA A 237 5.98 15.36 -23.80
CA ALA A 237 5.06 14.26 -23.55
C ALA A 237 4.57 14.25 -22.09
N ALA A 238 5.46 14.50 -21.13
CA ALA A 238 5.11 14.56 -19.72
C ALA A 238 4.12 15.70 -19.40
N LEU A 239 4.37 16.92 -19.92
CA LEU A 239 3.43 18.04 -19.77
C LEU A 239 2.08 17.74 -20.43
N TRP A 240 2.09 17.13 -21.61
CA TRP A 240 0.87 16.72 -22.29
C TRP A 240 0.09 15.65 -21.51
N ALA A 241 0.79 14.71 -20.87
CA ALA A 241 0.18 13.65 -20.06
C ALA A 241 -0.43 14.17 -18.75
N GLY A 242 0.04 15.31 -18.23
CA GLY A 242 -0.45 15.93 -17.00
C GLY A 242 0.57 16.00 -15.86
N LEU A 243 1.86 15.76 -16.12
CA LEU A 243 2.95 16.10 -15.22
C LEU A 243 3.08 17.62 -15.11
N ASP A 244 3.23 18.15 -13.90
CA ASP A 244 3.32 19.60 -13.69
C ASP A 244 4.73 20.08 -13.34
N LEU A 245 5.54 19.23 -12.70
CA LEU A 245 6.88 19.59 -12.19
C LEU A 245 7.89 18.45 -12.42
N GLU A 246 8.92 18.68 -13.24
CA GLU A 246 10.10 17.82 -13.31
C GLU A 246 11.04 18.10 -12.14
N MET A 247 11.42 17.05 -11.41
CA MET A 247 12.48 17.06 -10.41
C MET A 247 13.49 15.92 -10.68
N PRO A 248 14.80 16.15 -10.47
CA PRO A 248 15.42 17.48 -10.45
C PRO A 248 15.40 18.08 -11.85
N THR A 249 15.90 19.30 -12.00
CA THR A 249 16.04 19.91 -13.33
C THR A 249 16.96 19.11 -14.24
N SER A 250 16.52 18.86 -15.47
CA SER A 250 17.37 18.39 -16.58
C SER A 250 18.21 19.52 -17.22
N GLY A 251 18.19 20.72 -16.64
CA GLY A 251 18.92 21.90 -17.08
C GLY A 251 18.16 22.74 -18.12
N ARG A 252 18.61 23.99 -18.35
CA ARG A 252 17.89 24.99 -19.17
C ARG A 252 17.57 24.59 -20.61
N ALA A 253 18.24 23.57 -21.15
CA ALA A 253 17.95 23.04 -22.48
C ALA A 253 16.57 22.35 -22.54
N SER A 254 16.10 21.76 -21.44
CA SER A 254 14.78 21.13 -21.36
C SER A 254 13.65 22.17 -21.33
N ASP A 255 13.79 23.27 -20.59
CA ASP A 255 12.78 24.35 -20.62
C ASP A 255 12.68 24.99 -22.02
N ALA A 256 13.82 25.12 -22.72
CA ALA A 256 13.85 25.63 -24.08
C ALA A 256 13.17 24.70 -25.10
N SER A 257 13.14 23.38 -24.86
CA SER A 257 12.41 22.45 -25.74
C SER A 257 10.90 22.61 -25.58
N VAL A 258 10.41 22.85 -24.37
CA VAL A 258 9.00 23.17 -24.09
C VAL A 258 8.58 24.45 -24.80
N VAL A 259 9.37 25.53 -24.70
CA VAL A 259 9.10 26.80 -25.41
C VAL A 259 8.99 26.55 -26.92
N LYS A 260 9.95 25.85 -27.51
CA LYS A 260 9.94 25.52 -28.95
C LYS A 260 8.72 24.69 -29.34
N ALA A 261 8.32 23.73 -28.50
CA ALA A 261 7.14 22.90 -28.75
C ALA A 261 5.85 23.73 -28.77
N VAL A 262 5.71 24.70 -27.86
CA VAL A 262 4.58 25.63 -27.85
C VAL A 262 4.58 26.54 -29.08
N GLU A 263 5.73 27.15 -29.40
CA GLU A 263 5.86 28.03 -30.57
C GLU A 263 5.59 27.28 -31.90
N ALA A 264 5.92 26.00 -31.96
CA ALA A 264 5.67 25.13 -33.11
C ALA A 264 4.25 24.52 -33.13
N GLY A 265 3.43 24.72 -32.08
CA GLY A 265 2.10 24.12 -31.94
C GLY A 265 2.11 22.61 -31.62
N ALA A 266 3.24 22.05 -31.22
CA ALA A 266 3.38 20.66 -30.78
C ALA A 266 2.94 20.46 -29.32
N LEU A 267 2.90 21.52 -28.52
CA LEU A 267 2.31 21.57 -27.18
C LEU A 267 1.32 22.74 -27.12
N ASP A 268 0.11 22.49 -26.63
CA ASP A 268 -0.84 23.57 -26.39
C ASP A 268 -0.34 24.47 -25.24
N GLN A 269 -0.32 25.78 -25.46
CA GLN A 269 0.06 26.73 -24.42
C GLN A 269 -0.88 26.63 -23.22
N GLU A 270 -2.17 26.31 -23.42
CA GLU A 270 -3.13 26.16 -22.32
C GLU A 270 -2.74 25.04 -21.35
N LEU A 271 -2.10 23.96 -21.83
CA LEU A 271 -1.61 22.88 -20.98
C LEU A 271 -0.42 23.33 -20.13
N LEU A 272 0.53 24.04 -20.74
CA LEU A 272 1.66 24.63 -20.01
C LEU A 272 1.18 25.64 -18.96
N ASP A 273 0.23 26.50 -19.34
CA ASP A 273 -0.37 27.50 -18.48
C ASP A 273 -1.10 26.85 -17.28
N ALA A 274 -1.81 25.74 -17.51
CA ALA A 274 -2.46 24.97 -16.45
C ALA A 274 -1.45 24.34 -15.48
N SER A 275 -0.37 23.74 -15.97
CA SER A 275 0.69 23.17 -15.13
C SER A 275 1.40 24.25 -14.30
N ALA A 276 1.81 25.34 -14.94
CA ALA A 276 2.41 26.49 -14.26
C ALA A 276 1.47 27.10 -13.21
N ALA A 277 0.17 27.21 -13.49
CA ALA A 277 -0.82 27.70 -12.54
C ALA A 277 -0.92 26.81 -11.29
N ARG A 278 -0.83 25.48 -11.43
CA ARG A 278 -0.83 24.55 -10.28
C ARG A 278 0.43 24.70 -9.44
N VAL A 279 1.60 24.84 -10.08
CA VAL A 279 2.86 25.11 -9.36
C VAL A 279 2.79 26.45 -8.62
N LEU A 280 2.26 27.50 -9.25
CA LEU A 280 2.04 28.80 -8.60
C LEU A 280 1.07 28.70 -7.42
N ALA A 281 0.01 27.90 -7.53
CA ALA A 281 -0.92 27.65 -6.44
C ALA A 281 -0.25 26.92 -5.26
N LEU A 282 0.65 25.97 -5.55
CA LEU A 282 1.47 25.30 -4.54
C LEU A 282 2.40 26.30 -3.84
N VAL A 283 3.16 27.10 -4.59
CA VAL A 283 4.07 28.12 -4.04
C VAL A 283 3.30 29.18 -3.24
N ALA A 284 2.10 29.57 -3.69
CA ALA A 284 1.26 30.53 -2.97
C ALA A 284 0.70 29.97 -1.64
N ARG A 285 0.52 28.64 -1.56
CA ARG A 285 0.03 27.95 -0.38
C ARG A 285 1.15 27.67 0.62
N ALA A 286 2.35 27.40 0.12
CA ALA A 286 3.53 27.16 0.91
C ALA A 286 3.93 28.41 1.71
N GLN A 287 4.10 28.25 3.02
CA GLN A 287 4.62 29.31 3.88
C GLN A 287 6.12 29.07 4.13
N PRO A 288 6.93 30.13 4.27
CA PRO A 288 8.28 29.99 4.81
C PRO A 288 8.24 29.21 6.12
N GLY A 289 9.24 28.35 6.32
CA GLY A 289 9.39 27.64 7.57
C GLY A 289 9.78 28.60 8.69
N GLU A 290 9.08 28.52 9.81
CA GLU A 290 9.39 29.23 11.04
C GLU A 290 9.15 28.31 12.23
N GLY A 291 9.94 28.49 13.29
CA GLY A 291 9.72 27.86 14.60
C GLY A 291 10.81 26.86 15.01
N THR A 292 10.50 26.13 16.08
CA THR A 292 11.34 25.08 16.67
C THR A 292 10.47 23.87 16.96
N PHE A 293 11.08 22.69 17.13
CA PHE A 293 10.37 21.48 17.57
C PHE A 293 10.99 20.93 18.87
N ASP A 294 10.19 20.20 19.64
CA ASP A 294 10.63 19.51 20.85
C ASP A 294 11.06 18.08 20.50
N ALA A 295 12.36 17.89 20.29
CA ALA A 295 12.95 16.59 19.99
C ALA A 295 12.66 15.54 21.09
N GLY A 296 12.56 15.95 22.36
CA GLY A 296 12.24 15.05 23.46
C GLY A 296 10.79 14.56 23.42
N ALA A 297 9.84 15.44 23.10
CA ALA A 297 8.44 15.07 22.89
C ALA A 297 8.26 14.17 21.66
N HIS A 298 8.95 14.46 20.56
CA HIS A 298 8.89 13.64 19.35
C HIS A 298 9.56 12.27 19.56
N HIS A 299 10.65 12.19 20.33
CA HIS A 299 11.24 10.91 20.71
C HIS A 299 10.31 10.06 21.59
N ARG A 300 9.59 10.67 22.55
CA ARG A 300 8.55 9.94 23.33
C ARG A 300 7.41 9.44 22.43
N LEU A 301 6.98 10.25 21.47
CA LEU A 301 6.00 9.82 20.47
C LEU A 301 6.56 8.66 19.63
N ALA A 302 7.82 8.72 19.18
CA ALA A 302 8.44 7.63 18.43
C ALA A 302 8.46 6.32 19.23
N ARG A 303 8.71 6.37 20.56
CA ARG A 303 8.67 5.20 21.44
C ARG A 303 7.26 4.61 21.55
N GLU A 304 6.26 5.47 21.76
CA GLU A 304 4.84 5.06 21.79
C GLU A 304 4.43 4.40 20.49
N VAL A 305 4.79 5.01 19.36
CA VAL A 305 4.45 4.50 18.02
C VAL A 305 5.12 3.16 17.79
N ALA A 306 6.42 3.04 18.08
CA ALA A 306 7.17 1.81 17.96
C ALA A 306 6.55 0.66 18.78
N GLY A 307 6.12 0.93 20.03
CA GLY A 307 5.48 -0.05 20.90
C GLY A 307 4.13 -0.55 20.38
N GLN A 308 3.43 0.26 19.59
CA GLN A 308 2.17 -0.10 18.93
C GLN A 308 2.37 -0.70 17.52
N CYS A 309 3.58 -0.64 16.97
CA CYS A 309 3.91 -1.19 15.65
C CYS A 309 4.51 -2.60 15.74
N ALA A 310 5.26 -2.90 16.80
CA ALA A 310 5.84 -4.23 17.02
C ALA A 310 4.74 -5.29 17.15
N VAL A 311 4.96 -6.46 16.53
CA VAL A 311 3.97 -7.53 16.42
C VAL A 311 4.46 -8.76 17.17
N LEU A 312 3.74 -9.18 18.21
CA LEU A 312 4.03 -10.44 18.89
C LEU A 312 3.49 -11.60 18.02
N LEU A 313 4.37 -12.34 17.34
CA LEU A 313 3.97 -13.42 16.44
C LEU A 313 3.64 -14.70 17.22
N LYS A 314 4.48 -15.04 18.20
CA LYS A 314 4.39 -16.25 19.01
C LYS A 314 4.72 -15.93 20.46
N ASN A 315 4.03 -16.57 21.41
CA ASN A 315 4.37 -16.52 22.82
C ASN A 315 3.81 -17.73 23.58
N ASP A 316 4.69 -18.62 24.02
CA ASP A 316 4.36 -19.82 24.82
C ASP A 316 4.33 -19.50 26.33
N GLY A 317 3.89 -18.28 26.69
CA GLY A 317 3.85 -17.78 28.06
C GLY A 317 5.22 -17.36 28.62
N VAL A 318 6.16 -16.92 27.76
CA VAL A 318 7.44 -16.36 28.21
C VAL A 318 7.47 -14.86 28.35
N LEU A 319 6.66 -14.18 27.55
CA LEU A 319 6.48 -12.75 27.69
C LEU A 319 5.15 -12.44 28.40
N PRO A 320 5.11 -11.37 29.22
CA PRO A 320 6.22 -10.48 29.55
C PRO A 320 7.23 -11.10 30.54
N LEU A 321 8.48 -10.66 30.48
CA LEU A 321 9.55 -10.99 31.41
C LEU A 321 9.31 -10.32 32.76
N GLY A 322 9.68 -11.00 33.85
CA GLY A 322 9.80 -10.39 35.16
C GLY A 322 11.08 -9.57 35.29
N PHE A 323 11.02 -8.43 36.01
CA PHE A 323 12.20 -7.58 36.27
C PHE A 323 13.37 -8.32 36.96
N GLN A 324 13.04 -9.35 37.74
CA GLN A 324 14.01 -10.16 38.49
C GLN A 324 14.37 -11.48 37.78
N ASP A 325 13.85 -11.74 36.59
CA ASP A 325 14.11 -12.97 35.86
C ASP A 325 15.59 -13.09 35.48
N SER A 326 16.12 -14.31 35.46
CA SER A 326 17.48 -14.55 34.97
C SER A 326 17.47 -14.47 33.44
N VAL A 327 17.89 -13.31 32.93
CA VAL A 327 17.86 -12.94 31.51
C VAL A 327 19.27 -12.67 31.00
N ALA A 328 19.61 -13.28 29.86
CA ALA A 328 20.75 -12.93 29.03
C ALA A 328 20.29 -12.28 27.73
N VAL A 329 21.12 -11.41 27.15
CA VAL A 329 20.88 -10.76 25.86
C VAL A 329 21.96 -11.21 24.88
N VAL A 330 21.56 -11.69 23.70
CA VAL A 330 22.47 -12.19 22.67
C VAL A 330 22.13 -11.55 21.32
N GLY A 331 23.15 -11.23 20.52
CA GLY A 331 22.99 -10.69 19.17
C GLY A 331 23.38 -9.21 19.08
N GLU A 332 24.25 -8.88 18.12
CA GLU A 332 24.81 -7.53 17.97
C GLU A 332 23.75 -6.44 17.75
N LEU A 333 22.61 -6.79 17.14
CA LEU A 333 21.48 -5.87 16.95
C LEU A 333 20.88 -5.34 18.26
N ALA A 334 21.12 -6.02 19.40
CA ALA A 334 20.68 -5.52 20.70
C ALA A 334 21.42 -4.24 21.12
N ARG A 335 22.69 -4.09 20.72
CA ARG A 335 23.56 -2.94 21.00
C ARG A 335 23.65 -1.97 19.82
N THR A 336 23.64 -2.50 18.60
CA THR A 336 23.78 -1.74 17.35
C THR A 336 22.49 -1.89 16.53
N PRO A 337 21.44 -1.10 16.80
CA PRO A 337 20.10 -1.37 16.29
C PRO A 337 19.99 -1.12 14.78
N ARG A 338 19.16 -1.94 14.11
CA ARG A 338 18.64 -1.68 12.77
C ARG A 338 17.25 -1.06 12.91
N TYR A 339 17.14 0.21 12.57
CA TYR A 339 15.96 1.01 12.89
C TYR A 339 15.32 1.71 11.68
N GLN A 340 16.00 1.73 10.54
CA GLN A 340 15.51 2.30 9.28
C GLN A 340 16.16 1.60 8.07
N GLY A 341 15.56 1.79 6.89
CA GLY A 341 16.07 1.26 5.63
C GLY A 341 17.19 2.12 5.03
N ALA A 342 17.82 1.62 3.97
CA ALA A 342 18.83 2.36 3.22
C ALA A 342 18.22 3.14 2.03
N GLY A 343 18.96 4.11 1.49
CA GLY A 343 18.55 4.92 0.32
C GLY A 343 18.10 6.34 0.66
N SER A 344 17.28 6.95 -0.20
CA SER A 344 16.84 8.35 -0.10
C SER A 344 16.10 8.70 1.20
N SER A 345 15.59 7.70 1.92
CA SER A 345 14.86 7.92 3.17
C SER A 345 15.73 7.92 4.44
N HIS A 346 17.05 7.77 4.34
CA HIS A 346 17.93 7.67 5.51
C HIS A 346 18.01 8.97 6.33
N ILE A 347 17.70 8.89 7.63
CA ILE A 347 17.65 10.00 8.58
C ILE A 347 18.82 9.93 9.57
N VAL A 348 19.44 11.06 9.88
CA VAL A 348 20.32 11.16 11.07
C VAL A 348 19.41 11.40 12.30
N PRO A 349 19.26 10.43 13.22
CA PRO A 349 18.31 10.56 14.31
C PRO A 349 18.76 11.60 15.35
N THR A 350 17.81 12.29 15.98
CA THR A 350 18.07 13.20 17.11
C THR A 350 18.59 12.46 18.35
N ARG A 351 18.15 11.22 18.54
CA ARG A 351 18.55 10.29 19.62
C ARG A 351 18.22 8.87 19.19
N LEU A 352 19.10 7.92 19.43
CA LEU A 352 18.89 6.50 19.11
C LEU A 352 18.97 5.64 20.37
N ASP A 353 17.91 4.89 20.65
CA ASP A 353 17.84 3.91 21.75
C ASP A 353 18.21 2.50 21.23
N ASP A 354 18.98 1.75 22.01
CA ASP A 354 19.30 0.34 21.77
C ASP A 354 18.62 -0.59 22.82
N VAL A 355 18.33 -1.83 22.43
CA VAL A 355 17.57 -2.78 23.26
C VAL A 355 18.32 -3.11 24.55
N LEU A 356 19.64 -3.31 24.49
CA LEU A 356 20.43 -3.73 25.64
C LEU A 356 20.45 -2.66 26.73
N THR A 357 20.72 -1.41 26.36
CA THR A 357 20.75 -0.27 27.28
C THR A 357 19.39 -0.06 27.93
N GLU A 358 18.31 -0.11 27.15
CA GLU A 358 16.95 0.11 27.64
C GLU A 358 16.45 -1.03 28.53
N MET A 359 16.76 -2.29 28.20
CA MET A 359 16.47 -3.42 29.07
C MET A 359 17.21 -3.34 30.41
N ARG A 360 18.49 -2.94 30.42
CA ARG A 360 19.26 -2.73 31.66
C ARG A 360 18.65 -1.64 32.52
N ALA A 361 18.21 -0.54 31.90
CA ALA A 361 17.56 0.56 32.59
C ALA A 361 16.26 0.11 33.27
N LEU A 362 15.38 -0.63 32.56
CA LEU A 362 14.13 -1.16 33.12
C LEU A 362 14.37 -2.23 34.20
N ALA A 363 15.34 -3.12 34.01
CA ALA A 363 15.69 -4.14 35.00
C ALA A 363 16.35 -3.55 36.26
N GLY A 364 16.89 -2.33 36.17
CA GLY A 364 17.63 -1.68 37.25
C GLY A 364 18.96 -2.37 37.59
N ARG A 365 19.53 -3.13 36.64
CA ARG A 365 20.76 -3.91 36.82
C ARG A 365 21.44 -4.24 35.49
N GLU A 366 22.69 -4.65 35.57
CA GLU A 366 23.39 -5.22 34.42
C GLU A 366 22.77 -6.55 33.98
N LEU A 367 22.78 -6.77 32.67
CA LEU A 367 22.39 -8.01 32.01
C LEU A 367 23.62 -8.58 31.30
N GLU A 368 23.83 -9.90 31.41
CA GLU A 368 24.86 -10.58 30.63
C GLU A 368 24.55 -10.43 29.14
N TYR A 369 25.58 -10.06 28.38
CA TYR A 369 25.48 -9.78 26.95
C TYR A 369 26.58 -10.48 26.18
N ALA A 370 26.25 -11.04 25.03
CA ALA A 370 27.22 -11.48 24.03
C ALA A 370 26.77 -11.07 22.61
N PRO A 371 27.67 -10.57 21.76
CA PRO A 371 27.32 -10.16 20.39
C PRO A 371 26.89 -11.35 19.51
N GLY A 372 27.53 -12.52 19.66
CA GLY A 372 27.18 -13.76 18.96
C GLY A 372 27.49 -13.80 17.45
N TYR A 373 27.39 -12.68 16.73
CA TYR A 373 27.74 -12.54 15.31
C TYR A 373 28.31 -11.14 15.01
N ARG A 374 28.79 -10.94 13.77
CA ARG A 374 29.20 -9.62 13.25
C ARG A 374 28.17 -9.11 12.26
N LEU A 375 27.95 -7.79 12.23
CA LEU A 375 27.16 -7.14 11.20
C LEU A 375 27.99 -6.95 9.92
N GLY A 376 27.36 -7.09 8.74
CA GLY A 376 28.01 -6.93 7.43
C GLY A 376 28.91 -8.09 7.00
N ASP A 377 28.97 -9.16 7.79
CA ASP A 377 29.66 -10.42 7.46
C ASP A 377 28.75 -11.56 7.87
N ALA A 378 28.23 -12.33 6.91
CA ALA A 378 27.39 -13.51 7.17
C ALA A 378 28.21 -14.74 7.63
N GLY A 379 29.54 -14.62 7.70
CA GLY A 379 30.44 -15.65 8.19
C GLY A 379 30.25 -15.96 9.67
N ARG A 380 30.35 -17.26 9.99
CA ARG A 380 30.31 -17.76 11.36
C ARG A 380 31.60 -17.42 12.11
N SER A 381 31.49 -17.19 13.42
CA SER A 381 32.65 -17.02 14.30
C SER A 381 32.50 -17.96 15.49
N PRO A 382 33.20 -19.11 15.52
CA PRO A 382 33.12 -20.07 16.62
C PRO A 382 33.40 -19.45 17.99
N GLU A 383 34.25 -18.43 18.05
CA GLU A 383 34.58 -17.70 19.29
C GLU A 383 33.37 -16.92 19.82
N LEU A 384 32.64 -16.22 18.94
CA LEU A 384 31.45 -15.45 19.32
C LEU A 384 30.26 -16.39 19.64
N GLU A 385 30.14 -17.50 18.91
CA GLU A 385 29.15 -18.55 19.18
C GLU A 385 29.40 -19.18 20.57
N GLU A 386 30.66 -19.47 20.91
CA GLU A 386 31.05 -20.00 22.23
C GLU A 386 30.75 -19.01 23.37
N GLU A 387 31.09 -17.74 23.18
CA GLU A 387 30.78 -16.67 24.14
C GLU A 387 29.27 -16.57 24.39
N ALA A 388 28.48 -16.53 23.32
CA ALA A 388 27.03 -16.48 23.41
C ALA A 388 26.43 -17.72 24.06
N ARG A 389 26.99 -18.91 23.80
CA ARG A 389 26.59 -20.15 24.47
C ARG A 389 26.85 -20.07 25.98
N ALA A 390 28.02 -19.59 26.38
CA ALA A 390 28.40 -19.47 27.78
C ALA A 390 27.51 -18.48 28.55
N VAL A 391 27.16 -17.35 27.92
CA VAL A 391 26.22 -16.35 28.45
C VAL A 391 24.81 -16.93 28.55
N ALA A 392 24.30 -17.55 27.47
CA ALA A 392 22.96 -18.12 27.45
C ALA A 392 22.76 -19.25 28.48
N ALA A 393 23.78 -20.10 28.69
CA ALA A 393 23.70 -21.23 29.63
C ALA A 393 23.60 -20.82 31.12
N ARG A 394 23.85 -19.54 31.45
CA ARG A 394 23.71 -19.00 32.81
C ARG A 394 22.35 -18.35 33.06
N ALA A 395 21.55 -18.16 32.01
CA ALA A 395 20.25 -17.53 32.09
C ALA A 395 19.12 -18.56 31.96
N THR A 396 17.97 -18.23 32.56
CA THR A 396 16.74 -19.02 32.36
C THR A 396 16.02 -18.66 31.07
N THR A 397 16.17 -17.41 30.63
CA THR A 397 15.62 -16.89 29.38
C THR A 397 16.70 -16.10 28.67
N THR A 398 16.82 -16.29 27.35
CA THR A 398 17.75 -15.54 26.50
C THR A 398 16.98 -14.78 25.45
N VAL A 399 17.15 -13.46 25.43
CA VAL A 399 16.63 -12.59 24.37
C VAL A 399 17.67 -12.56 23.24
N VAL A 400 17.29 -13.02 22.05
CA VAL A 400 18.16 -13.09 20.88
C VAL A 400 17.68 -12.09 19.84
N CYS A 401 18.49 -11.07 19.55
CA CYS A 401 18.18 -10.03 18.56
C CYS A 401 18.77 -10.42 17.20
N LEU A 402 17.89 -10.68 16.23
CA LEU A 402 18.22 -11.12 14.86
C LEU A 402 17.59 -10.16 13.83
N GLY A 403 18.03 -10.19 12.59
CA GLY A 403 17.51 -9.29 11.56
C GLY A 403 18.33 -9.25 10.28
N LEU A 404 17.95 -8.36 9.38
CA LEU A 404 18.57 -8.23 8.06
C LEU A 404 19.64 -7.13 8.01
N PRO A 405 20.71 -7.32 7.22
CA PRO A 405 21.72 -6.29 6.95
C PRO A 405 21.17 -5.19 6.04
N ALA A 406 21.81 -4.00 6.07
CA ALA A 406 21.35 -2.83 5.31
C ALA A 406 21.35 -3.05 3.79
N GLU A 407 22.27 -3.88 3.30
CA GLU A 407 22.42 -4.26 1.89
C GLU A 407 21.28 -5.13 1.34
N ASP A 408 20.41 -5.66 2.20
CA ASP A 408 19.21 -6.38 1.77
C ASP A 408 17.99 -5.46 1.68
N GLU A 409 18.06 -4.24 2.22
CA GLU A 409 16.86 -3.43 2.48
C GLU A 409 17.08 -1.96 2.17
N GLY A 410 17.11 -1.66 0.87
CA GLY A 410 17.36 -0.33 0.38
C GLY A 410 16.79 -0.03 -0.99
N GLU A 411 16.73 1.26 -1.29
CA GLU A 411 16.45 1.78 -2.62
C GLU A 411 17.53 1.36 -3.63
N GLY A 412 17.10 0.96 -4.83
CA GLY A 412 17.98 0.66 -5.97
C GLY A 412 18.31 -0.81 -6.19
N TYR A 413 17.90 -1.72 -5.30
CA TYR A 413 18.07 -3.17 -5.45
C TYR A 413 16.97 -3.94 -4.73
N ASP A 414 16.69 -5.16 -5.16
CA ASP A 414 15.74 -6.07 -4.51
C ASP A 414 16.48 -7.23 -3.83
N ARG A 415 15.84 -7.84 -2.82
CA ARG A 415 16.32 -9.06 -2.19
C ARG A 415 16.19 -10.25 -3.14
N THR A 416 16.96 -11.29 -2.86
CA THR A 416 16.92 -12.57 -3.61
C THR A 416 16.42 -13.75 -2.78
N HIS A 417 16.25 -13.57 -1.47
CA HIS A 417 15.80 -14.61 -0.53
C HIS A 417 15.01 -14.01 0.65
N LEU A 418 14.39 -14.89 1.45
CA LEU A 418 13.71 -14.53 2.70
C LEU A 418 14.51 -14.89 3.96
N GLU A 419 15.67 -15.52 3.81
CA GLU A 419 16.45 -16.02 4.94
C GLU A 419 17.07 -14.92 5.82
N LEU A 420 17.22 -15.21 7.11
CA LEU A 420 18.15 -14.50 7.98
C LEU A 420 19.60 -14.88 7.60
N PRO A 421 20.60 -14.03 7.90
CA PRO A 421 22.01 -14.37 7.68
C PRO A 421 22.42 -15.70 8.36
N ASP A 422 23.26 -16.49 7.69
CA ASP A 422 23.66 -17.83 8.15
C ASP A 422 24.30 -17.82 9.54
N ASN A 423 25.11 -16.81 9.87
CA ASN A 423 25.72 -16.69 11.20
C ASN A 423 24.69 -16.43 12.31
N GLN A 424 23.61 -15.71 12.00
CA GLN A 424 22.51 -15.45 12.92
C GLN A 424 21.65 -16.70 13.13
N ARG A 425 21.37 -17.44 12.05
CA ARG A 425 20.69 -18.75 12.12
C ARG A 425 21.48 -19.74 12.97
N ALA A 426 22.76 -19.90 12.70
CA ALA A 426 23.63 -20.78 13.45
C ALA A 426 23.70 -20.39 14.94
N LEU A 427 23.77 -19.09 15.25
CA LEU A 427 23.74 -18.60 16.62
C LEU A 427 22.43 -18.98 17.34
N LEU A 428 21.27 -18.89 16.69
CA LEU A 428 20.01 -19.27 17.30
C LEU A 428 20.01 -20.77 17.68
N ASP A 429 20.56 -21.64 16.84
CA ASP A 429 20.72 -23.06 17.16
C ASP A 429 21.64 -23.29 18.37
N VAL A 430 22.77 -22.55 18.42
CA VAL A 430 23.71 -22.59 19.55
C VAL A 430 23.06 -22.16 20.86
N VAL A 431 22.28 -21.08 20.84
CA VAL A 431 21.58 -20.57 22.04
C VAL A 431 20.48 -21.53 22.48
N ALA A 432 19.66 -22.03 21.55
CA ALA A 432 18.58 -22.97 21.83
C ALA A 432 19.10 -24.28 22.45
N ALA A 433 20.29 -24.74 22.05
CA ALA A 433 20.93 -25.94 22.60
C ALA A 433 21.35 -25.82 24.08
N THR A 434 21.34 -24.63 24.68
CA THR A 434 21.69 -24.45 26.10
C THR A 434 20.57 -24.83 27.07
N GLY A 435 19.34 -24.99 26.57
CA GLY A 435 18.14 -25.26 27.40
C GLY A 435 17.50 -24.00 28.00
N THR A 436 18.02 -22.80 27.69
CA THR A 436 17.35 -21.53 27.99
C THR A 436 16.04 -21.39 27.22
N ARG A 437 15.06 -20.67 27.77
CA ARG A 437 13.89 -20.22 27.00
C ARG A 437 14.31 -19.12 26.04
N VAL A 438 14.05 -19.30 24.75
CA VAL A 438 14.51 -18.34 23.75
C VAL A 438 13.39 -17.36 23.39
N VAL A 439 13.66 -16.07 23.51
CA VAL A 439 12.83 -14.98 22.99
C VAL A 439 13.55 -14.36 21.81
N VAL A 440 13.00 -14.46 20.60
CA VAL A 440 13.58 -13.83 19.41
C VAL A 440 12.97 -12.46 19.21
N VAL A 441 13.80 -11.45 19.00
CA VAL A 441 13.41 -10.11 18.57
C VAL A 441 13.98 -9.89 17.17
N LEU A 442 13.11 -9.59 16.21
CA LEU A 442 13.48 -9.38 14.81
C LEU A 442 13.63 -7.90 14.47
N SER A 443 14.57 -7.57 13.58
CA SER A 443 14.75 -6.23 13.01
C SER A 443 14.96 -6.29 11.50
N ASN A 444 13.89 -6.02 10.75
CA ASN A 444 13.84 -6.15 9.28
C ASN A 444 12.82 -5.17 8.68
N GLY A 445 13.19 -4.57 7.55
CA GLY A 445 12.37 -3.73 6.69
C GLY A 445 11.42 -4.47 5.75
N GLY A 446 11.53 -5.80 5.64
CA GLY A 446 10.59 -6.66 4.93
C GLY A 446 10.47 -8.04 5.57
N VAL A 447 9.67 -8.91 4.99
CA VAL A 447 9.42 -10.26 5.53
C VAL A 447 10.68 -11.12 5.57
N VAL A 448 10.91 -11.81 6.68
CA VAL A 448 11.89 -12.90 6.79
C VAL A 448 11.17 -14.23 6.98
N ARG A 449 11.76 -15.32 6.48
CA ARG A 449 11.23 -16.67 6.68
C ARG A 449 11.45 -17.10 8.12
N VAL A 450 10.40 -17.61 8.75
CA VAL A 450 10.40 -18.03 10.16
C VAL A 450 10.12 -19.51 10.37
N ALA A 451 9.48 -20.18 9.39
CA ALA A 451 9.00 -21.56 9.50
C ALA A 451 10.06 -22.61 9.88
N ASP A 452 11.33 -22.36 9.54
CA ASP A 452 12.42 -23.31 9.77
C ASP A 452 13.00 -23.22 11.18
N TRP A 453 12.66 -22.20 11.96
CA TRP A 453 13.33 -21.95 13.23
C TRP A 453 12.48 -21.38 14.36
N ASP A 454 11.27 -20.90 14.09
CA ASP A 454 10.39 -20.36 15.14
C ASP A 454 9.98 -21.43 16.17
N GLY A 455 10.06 -22.72 15.80
CA GLY A 455 9.95 -23.86 16.72
C GLY A 455 11.00 -23.88 17.84
N ALA A 456 12.18 -23.28 17.64
CA ALA A 456 13.21 -23.15 18.66
C ALA A 456 12.97 -21.98 19.64
N ALA A 457 12.04 -21.06 19.30
CA ALA A 457 11.74 -19.88 20.09
C ALA A 457 10.47 -20.09 20.94
N SER A 458 10.52 -19.73 22.22
CA SER A 458 9.34 -19.65 23.10
C SER A 458 8.51 -18.38 22.84
N ALA A 459 9.13 -17.32 22.31
CA ALA A 459 8.41 -16.17 21.77
C ALA A 459 9.15 -15.56 20.58
N VAL A 460 8.40 -14.95 19.68
CA VAL A 460 8.93 -14.20 18.54
C VAL A 460 8.23 -12.85 18.50
N LEU A 461 9.00 -11.78 18.68
CA LEU A 461 8.58 -10.39 18.54
C LEU A 461 9.13 -9.85 17.21
N GLU A 462 8.24 -9.59 16.27
CA GLU A 462 8.57 -8.89 15.03
C GLU A 462 8.67 -7.39 15.35
N GLY A 463 9.91 -6.90 15.38
CA GLY A 463 10.21 -5.50 15.63
C GLY A 463 10.17 -4.66 14.36
N TRP A 464 10.26 -5.23 13.17
CA TRP A 464 10.45 -4.48 11.94
C TRP A 464 11.65 -3.51 12.03
N LEU A 465 11.51 -2.34 11.41
CA LEU A 465 12.32 -1.17 11.68
C LEU A 465 11.45 -0.18 12.48
N LEU A 466 11.89 0.18 13.69
CA LEU A 466 11.07 0.98 14.64
C LEU A 466 11.55 2.41 14.82
N GLY A 467 12.46 2.88 13.97
CA GLY A 467 13.02 4.21 14.11
C GLY A 467 13.79 4.40 15.42
N GLN A 468 13.97 5.66 15.78
CA GLN A 468 14.98 6.09 16.72
C GLN A 468 14.76 5.64 18.17
N ALA A 469 13.51 5.31 18.54
CA ALA A 469 13.15 4.89 19.89
C ALA A 469 12.77 3.40 19.96
N GLY A 470 13.13 2.64 18.91
CA GLY A 470 12.78 1.22 18.76
C GLY A 470 13.31 0.34 19.89
N GLY A 471 14.58 0.52 20.28
CA GLY A 471 15.19 -0.25 21.36
C GLY A 471 14.42 -0.12 22.68
N GLY A 472 13.98 1.10 22.99
CA GLY A 472 13.16 1.40 24.16
C GLY A 472 11.78 0.75 24.10
N ALA A 473 11.09 0.88 22.98
CA ALA A 473 9.77 0.28 22.80
C ALA A 473 9.79 -1.25 22.88
N ILE A 474 10.84 -1.88 22.33
CA ILE A 474 11.06 -3.34 22.46
C ILE A 474 11.24 -3.70 23.94
N ALA A 475 12.07 -2.97 24.68
CA ALA A 475 12.28 -3.22 26.10
C ALA A 475 10.97 -3.07 26.91
N ASP A 476 10.16 -2.05 26.62
CA ASP A 476 8.86 -1.84 27.26
C ASP A 476 7.91 -3.03 27.03
N ILE A 477 7.90 -3.59 25.82
CA ILE A 477 7.11 -4.79 25.49
C ILE A 477 7.65 -6.02 26.20
N LEU A 478 8.97 -6.23 26.17
CA LEU A 478 9.61 -7.40 26.77
C LEU A 478 9.32 -7.49 28.27
N TYR A 479 9.31 -6.37 28.99
CA TYR A 479 8.98 -6.32 30.43
C TYR A 479 7.48 -6.11 30.72
N GLY A 480 6.64 -5.92 29.69
CA GLY A 480 5.20 -5.76 29.86
C GLY A 480 4.76 -4.42 30.43
N GLU A 481 5.62 -3.40 30.38
CA GLU A 481 5.23 -1.99 30.54
C GLU A 481 4.28 -1.56 29.42
N VAL A 482 4.46 -2.14 28.22
CA VAL A 482 3.54 -2.03 27.09
C VAL A 482 3.01 -3.42 26.72
N ASN A 483 1.70 -3.51 26.55
CA ASN A 483 1.05 -4.69 25.97
C ASN A 483 1.14 -4.60 24.43
N PRO A 484 1.77 -5.57 23.74
CA PRO A 484 1.89 -5.52 22.28
C PRO A 484 0.52 -5.56 21.63
N SER A 485 0.37 -4.74 20.58
CA SER A 485 -0.90 -4.56 19.89
C SER A 485 -0.77 -4.41 18.37
N GLY A 486 0.46 -4.51 17.85
CA GLY A 486 0.68 -4.50 16.41
C GLY A 486 0.04 -5.72 15.75
N ARG A 487 -0.36 -5.55 14.49
CA ARG A 487 -0.91 -6.60 13.62
C ARG A 487 -0.16 -6.60 12.30
N LEU A 488 0.23 -7.76 11.79
CA LEU A 488 0.94 -7.88 10.52
C LEU A 488 0.20 -7.14 9.40
N ALA A 489 0.91 -6.22 8.72
CA ALA A 489 0.42 -5.54 7.52
C ALA A 489 0.75 -6.30 6.22
N GLU A 490 1.44 -7.43 6.31
CA GLU A 490 1.79 -8.32 5.20
C GLU A 490 1.88 -9.77 5.69
N THR A 491 1.67 -10.71 4.78
CA THR A 491 1.69 -12.15 5.08
C THR A 491 3.13 -12.64 5.22
N ILE A 492 3.42 -13.45 6.24
CA ILE A 492 4.69 -14.19 6.35
C ILE A 492 4.48 -15.58 5.73
N PRO A 493 4.99 -15.85 4.50
CA PRO A 493 4.79 -17.12 3.84
C PRO A 493 5.69 -18.20 4.46
N LEU A 494 5.35 -19.47 4.24
CA LEU A 494 6.23 -20.59 4.63
C LEU A 494 7.53 -20.55 3.82
N ARG A 495 7.43 -20.26 2.53
CA ARG A 495 8.57 -20.13 1.62
C ARG A 495 8.36 -19.02 0.62
N LEU A 496 9.45 -18.55 0.01
CA LEU A 496 9.39 -17.55 -1.06
C LEU A 496 8.59 -18.06 -2.27
N GLU A 497 8.73 -19.35 -2.60
CA GLU A 497 8.07 -19.97 -3.75
C GLU A 497 6.55 -20.09 -3.60
N ASP A 498 6.04 -19.94 -2.38
CA ASP A 498 4.61 -19.94 -2.10
C ASP A 498 3.96 -18.57 -2.38
N THR A 499 4.74 -17.56 -2.77
CA THR A 499 4.23 -16.20 -3.03
C THR A 499 3.68 -16.07 -4.44
N ALA A 500 2.61 -15.29 -4.59
CA ALA A 500 1.91 -15.12 -5.86
C ALA A 500 2.80 -14.58 -6.99
N SER A 501 3.76 -13.72 -6.65
CA SER A 501 4.66 -13.07 -7.59
C SER A 501 5.93 -13.87 -7.91
N TYR A 502 6.15 -15.04 -7.31
CA TYR A 502 7.43 -15.75 -7.36
C TYR A 502 7.96 -15.97 -8.78
N LEU A 503 7.10 -16.41 -9.70
CA LEU A 503 7.51 -16.71 -11.08
C LEU A 503 7.73 -15.46 -11.95
N ASP A 504 7.13 -14.34 -11.58
CA ASP A 504 7.16 -13.11 -12.37
C ASP A 504 8.07 -12.05 -11.76
N PHE A 505 8.67 -12.26 -10.59
CA PHE A 505 9.58 -11.30 -9.97
C PHE A 505 11.05 -11.69 -10.26
N PRO A 506 11.93 -10.75 -10.69
CA PRO A 506 11.68 -9.32 -10.96
C PRO A 506 11.28 -9.04 -12.43
N GLY A 507 10.83 -10.04 -13.17
CA GLY A 507 10.55 -9.95 -14.60
C GLY A 507 11.78 -10.25 -15.45
N GLU A 508 11.64 -10.04 -16.75
CA GLU A 508 12.65 -10.40 -17.76
C GLU A 508 12.60 -9.43 -18.94
N LEU A 509 13.77 -9.17 -19.55
CA LEU A 509 13.88 -8.39 -20.78
C LEU A 509 13.16 -7.02 -20.72
N GLY A 510 13.23 -6.33 -19.58
CA GLY A 510 12.61 -5.02 -19.35
C GLY A 510 11.09 -5.05 -19.18
N THR A 511 10.50 -6.22 -18.91
CA THR A 511 9.07 -6.40 -18.70
C THR A 511 8.82 -7.25 -17.45
N VAL A 512 7.91 -6.82 -16.58
CA VAL A 512 7.40 -7.61 -15.46
C VAL A 512 5.89 -7.78 -15.61
N ARG A 513 5.39 -9.02 -15.54
CA ARG A 513 3.95 -9.32 -15.71
C ARG A 513 3.32 -9.57 -14.36
N TYR A 514 2.21 -8.91 -14.06
CA TYR A 514 1.50 -9.13 -12.80
C TYR A 514 0.43 -10.20 -13.01
N THR A 515 0.88 -11.44 -13.29
CA THR A 515 -0.01 -12.54 -13.70
C THR A 515 -0.91 -13.04 -12.59
N GLU A 516 -0.58 -12.74 -11.33
CA GLU A 516 -1.40 -13.03 -10.16
C GLU A 516 -2.69 -12.19 -10.13
N GLY A 517 -2.74 -11.08 -10.88
CA GLY A 517 -3.89 -10.19 -10.95
C GLY A 517 -4.29 -9.67 -9.57
N VAL A 518 -5.58 -9.80 -9.21
CA VAL A 518 -6.11 -9.35 -7.92
C VAL A 518 -5.69 -10.22 -6.73
N PHE A 519 -4.98 -11.32 -6.96
CA PHE A 519 -4.54 -12.26 -5.92
C PHE A 519 -3.15 -11.88 -5.43
N VAL A 520 -3.04 -10.78 -4.67
CA VAL A 520 -1.80 -10.30 -4.05
C VAL A 520 -1.86 -10.49 -2.53
N GLY A 521 -0.77 -10.99 -1.93
CA GLY A 521 -0.66 -11.23 -0.49
C GLY A 521 -1.68 -12.28 0.01
N TYR A 522 -2.34 -12.00 1.15
CA TYR A 522 -3.34 -12.90 1.73
C TYR A 522 -4.49 -13.24 0.77
N ARG A 523 -4.80 -12.37 -0.20
CA ARG A 523 -5.82 -12.65 -1.22
C ARG A 523 -5.50 -13.91 -2.02
N TYR A 524 -4.21 -14.13 -2.32
CA TYR A 524 -3.71 -15.34 -2.98
C TYR A 524 -3.74 -16.54 -2.04
N HIS A 525 -3.10 -16.42 -0.88
CA HIS A 525 -2.98 -17.54 0.05
C HIS A 525 -4.34 -18.05 0.52
N ASP A 526 -5.30 -17.16 0.80
CA ASP A 526 -6.65 -17.55 1.21
C ASP A 526 -7.48 -18.11 0.06
N ALA A 527 -7.26 -17.68 -1.19
CA ALA A 527 -7.94 -18.25 -2.35
C ALA A 527 -7.50 -19.68 -2.66
N LEU A 528 -6.25 -20.01 -2.32
CA LEU A 528 -5.70 -21.36 -2.47
C LEU A 528 -5.86 -22.24 -1.22
N ASP A 529 -6.34 -21.67 -0.11
CA ASP A 529 -6.26 -22.29 1.22
C ASP A 529 -4.84 -22.74 1.57
N ALA A 530 -3.84 -21.96 1.12
CA ALA A 530 -2.43 -22.26 1.30
C ALA A 530 -2.00 -21.97 2.74
N ALA A 531 -1.11 -22.80 3.30
CA ALA A 531 -0.51 -22.56 4.60
C ALA A 531 0.48 -21.39 4.55
N VAL A 532 0.56 -20.63 5.63
CA VAL A 532 1.47 -19.50 5.84
C VAL A 532 2.00 -19.59 7.27
N SER A 533 3.18 -19.03 7.55
CA SER A 533 3.69 -19.00 8.93
C SER A 533 2.82 -18.12 9.81
N TYR A 534 2.54 -16.90 9.35
CA TYR A 534 1.67 -15.96 10.05
C TYR A 534 0.82 -15.19 9.02
N PRO A 535 -0.52 -15.19 9.17
CA PRO A 535 -1.41 -14.57 8.20
C PRO A 535 -1.46 -13.04 8.36
N PHE A 536 -1.87 -12.36 7.30
CA PHE A 536 -2.20 -10.93 7.34
C PHE A 536 -3.14 -10.58 8.52
N GLY A 537 -2.82 -9.50 9.22
CA GLY A 537 -3.57 -9.04 10.39
C GLY A 537 -3.27 -9.83 11.67
N HIS A 538 -2.36 -10.81 11.68
CA HIS A 538 -1.98 -11.56 12.88
C HIS A 538 -1.20 -10.71 13.88
N GLY A 539 -1.40 -10.95 15.17
CA GLY A 539 -0.62 -10.37 16.25
C GLY A 539 -1.21 -10.76 17.60
N LEU A 540 -0.37 -11.19 18.52
CA LEU A 540 -0.77 -11.58 19.87
C LEU A 540 -0.73 -10.36 20.81
N SER A 541 -1.39 -10.52 21.95
CA SER A 541 -1.43 -9.55 23.05
C SER A 541 -1.17 -10.30 24.36
N TYR A 542 -0.78 -9.58 25.41
CA TYR A 542 -0.72 -10.10 26.78
C TYR A 542 -2.11 -10.19 27.46
N THR A 543 -3.18 -9.86 26.73
CA THR A 543 -4.56 -10.10 27.14
C THR A 543 -5.36 -10.72 26.01
N GLU A 544 -6.54 -11.25 26.32
CA GLU A 544 -7.44 -11.87 25.36
C GLU A 544 -8.68 -11.01 25.12
N PHE A 545 -9.25 -11.10 23.90
CA PHE A 545 -10.44 -10.34 23.54
C PHE A 545 -11.58 -11.23 23.04
N GLY A 546 -12.82 -10.90 23.42
CA GLY A 546 -14.04 -11.56 22.97
C GLY A 546 -14.79 -10.71 21.95
N TYR A 547 -15.37 -11.35 20.94
CA TYR A 547 -16.20 -10.73 19.89
C TYR A 547 -17.61 -11.30 20.01
N SER A 548 -18.62 -10.44 20.10
CA SER A 548 -20.01 -10.85 20.29
C SER A 548 -20.98 -9.83 19.70
N ASP A 549 -22.27 -10.18 19.66
CA ASP A 549 -23.36 -9.30 19.26
C ASP A 549 -23.13 -8.62 17.90
N LEU A 550 -22.73 -9.42 16.89
CA LEU A 550 -22.60 -8.94 15.52
C LEU A 550 -23.99 -8.59 14.96
N ASP A 551 -24.14 -7.32 14.61
CA ASP A 551 -25.36 -6.74 14.04
C ASP A 551 -25.05 -6.11 12.69
N VAL A 552 -25.77 -6.54 11.65
CA VAL A 552 -25.59 -6.07 10.27
C VAL A 552 -26.92 -5.54 9.74
N HIS A 553 -26.94 -4.27 9.35
CA HIS A 553 -28.10 -3.65 8.75
C HIS A 553 -27.78 -3.01 7.40
N THR A 554 -28.61 -3.30 6.42
CA THR A 554 -28.49 -2.78 5.06
C THR A 554 -29.51 -1.67 4.82
N ARG A 555 -29.10 -0.61 4.12
CA ARG A 555 -29.96 0.43 3.57
C ARG A 555 -29.59 0.70 2.12
N GLY A 556 -30.59 0.88 1.26
CA GLY A 556 -30.39 1.10 -0.16
C GLY A 556 -29.96 -0.17 -0.90
N SER A 557 -29.80 -0.07 -2.22
CA SER A 557 -29.26 -1.11 -3.07
C SER A 557 -28.49 -0.50 -4.25
N GLY A 558 -27.73 -1.32 -4.97
CA GLY A 558 -26.83 -0.82 -6.02
C GLY A 558 -25.87 0.24 -5.48
N GLU A 559 -25.73 1.36 -6.20
CA GLU A 559 -24.80 2.45 -5.85
C GLU A 559 -25.16 3.20 -4.56
N GLU A 560 -26.42 3.12 -4.10
CA GLU A 560 -26.88 3.70 -2.84
C GLU A 560 -26.68 2.78 -1.62
N LEU A 561 -26.12 1.58 -1.84
CA LEU A 561 -25.91 0.58 -0.80
C LEU A 561 -25.02 1.11 0.32
N VAL A 562 -25.55 1.06 1.54
CA VAL A 562 -24.81 1.26 2.78
C VAL A 562 -25.15 0.14 3.75
N VAL A 563 -24.12 -0.55 4.24
CA VAL A 563 -24.21 -1.61 5.24
C VAL A 563 -23.54 -1.16 6.53
N ARG A 564 -24.33 -1.04 7.61
CA ARG A 564 -23.82 -0.81 8.96
C ARG A 564 -23.46 -2.14 9.59
N VAL A 565 -22.22 -2.28 10.06
CA VAL A 565 -21.73 -3.43 10.82
C VAL A 565 -21.41 -2.97 12.23
N SER A 566 -22.02 -3.56 13.25
CA SER A 566 -21.75 -3.29 14.67
C SER A 566 -21.34 -4.58 15.37
N VAL A 567 -20.32 -4.52 16.23
CA VAL A 567 -19.81 -5.69 16.97
C VAL A 567 -19.35 -5.24 18.35
N ARG A 568 -19.61 -6.05 19.38
CA ARG A 568 -19.10 -5.80 20.73
C ARG A 568 -17.77 -6.52 20.93
N ILE A 569 -16.76 -5.75 21.33
CA ILE A 569 -15.43 -6.22 21.70
C ILE A 569 -15.28 -6.11 23.21
N THR A 570 -14.76 -7.15 23.85
CA THR A 570 -14.56 -7.19 25.31
C THR A 570 -13.14 -7.64 25.62
N ASN A 571 -12.45 -6.97 26.53
CA ASN A 571 -11.19 -7.47 27.08
C ASN A 571 -11.52 -8.53 28.14
N LEU A 572 -11.14 -9.78 27.89
CA LEU A 572 -11.45 -10.94 28.72
C LEU A 572 -10.36 -11.26 29.74
N GLY A 573 -9.15 -10.71 29.56
CA GLY A 573 -8.02 -10.96 30.44
C GLY A 573 -7.94 -9.96 31.60
N ASP A 574 -6.80 -9.99 32.28
CA ASP A 574 -6.49 -9.24 33.49
C ASP A 574 -5.58 -8.02 33.25
N ARG A 575 -5.20 -7.77 32.00
CA ARG A 575 -4.35 -6.64 31.59
C ARG A 575 -5.08 -5.71 30.63
N ALA A 576 -4.84 -4.41 30.77
CA ALA A 576 -5.24 -3.45 29.75
C ALA A 576 -4.55 -3.79 28.43
N GLY A 577 -5.24 -3.57 27.32
CA GLY A 577 -4.72 -3.89 26.00
C GLY A 577 -5.47 -3.19 24.88
N GLN A 578 -4.92 -3.35 23.67
CA GLN A 578 -5.54 -2.82 22.47
C GLN A 578 -5.86 -3.95 21.49
N GLU A 579 -7.02 -3.87 20.86
CA GLU A 579 -7.51 -4.83 19.88
C GLU A 579 -7.86 -4.13 18.57
N VAL A 580 -7.57 -4.78 17.44
CA VAL A 580 -7.91 -4.30 16.11
C VAL A 580 -9.04 -5.18 15.58
N ALA A 581 -10.26 -4.66 15.59
CA ALA A 581 -11.39 -5.33 14.96
C ALA A 581 -11.29 -5.15 13.44
N GLN A 582 -11.13 -6.26 12.70
CA GLN A 582 -10.93 -6.29 11.26
C GLN A 582 -12.19 -6.83 10.57
N VAL A 583 -12.69 -6.12 9.56
CA VAL A 583 -13.90 -6.48 8.81
C VAL A 583 -13.52 -6.93 7.41
N TYR A 584 -13.82 -8.19 7.11
CA TYR A 584 -13.61 -8.81 5.80
C TYR A 584 -14.93 -9.09 5.11
N VAL A 585 -14.97 -8.88 3.80
CA VAL A 585 -16.15 -9.16 2.95
C VAL A 585 -15.82 -10.25 1.95
N ALA A 586 -16.58 -11.34 2.00
CA ALA A 586 -16.67 -12.34 0.94
C ALA A 586 -17.90 -12.00 0.09
N ALA A 587 -17.69 -11.27 -1.01
CA ALA A 587 -18.76 -10.84 -1.90
C ALA A 587 -19.03 -11.90 -2.99
N PRO A 588 -20.28 -12.02 -3.48
CA PRO A 588 -20.59 -12.88 -4.61
C PRO A 588 -19.81 -12.46 -5.85
N SER A 589 -19.51 -13.44 -6.71
CA SER A 589 -18.83 -13.24 -7.97
C SER A 589 -19.26 -14.28 -8.99
N ASN A 590 -19.91 -13.82 -10.05
CA ASN A 590 -20.43 -14.64 -11.14
C ASN A 590 -19.62 -14.44 -12.43
N ASP A 591 -19.21 -13.20 -12.71
CA ASP A 591 -18.55 -12.85 -13.98
C ASP A 591 -17.01 -12.96 -13.90
N VAL A 592 -16.42 -12.85 -12.69
CA VAL A 592 -14.97 -12.84 -12.49
C VAL A 592 -14.53 -13.70 -11.30
N ARG A 593 -13.24 -14.04 -11.22
CA ARG A 593 -12.66 -14.63 -10.00
C ARG A 593 -12.36 -13.52 -8.98
N ARG A 594 -12.61 -13.78 -7.71
CA ARG A 594 -12.32 -12.87 -6.60
C ARG A 594 -11.55 -13.56 -5.49
N PRO A 595 -10.80 -12.81 -4.66
CA PRO A 595 -10.27 -13.31 -3.39
C PRO A 595 -11.40 -13.90 -2.53
N ALA A 596 -11.07 -14.90 -1.70
CA ALA A 596 -12.04 -15.53 -0.81
C ALA A 596 -12.71 -14.51 0.13
N ARG A 597 -11.96 -13.49 0.55
CA ARG A 597 -12.42 -12.36 1.35
C ARG A 597 -11.46 -11.18 1.16
N GLU A 598 -11.94 -9.97 1.36
CA GLU A 598 -11.14 -8.74 1.27
C GLU A 598 -11.36 -7.85 2.49
N LEU A 599 -10.29 -7.24 3.04
CA LEU A 599 -10.37 -6.25 4.11
C LEU A 599 -11.13 -5.01 3.60
N ARG A 600 -12.20 -4.64 4.31
CA ARG A 600 -13.02 -3.46 3.99
C ARG A 600 -13.06 -2.42 5.08
N ALA A 601 -12.84 -2.79 6.34
CA ALA A 601 -12.71 -1.82 7.41
C ALA A 601 -11.91 -2.40 8.58
N PHE A 602 -11.35 -1.52 9.41
CA PHE A 602 -10.73 -1.90 10.66
C PHE A 602 -10.84 -0.75 11.66
N ARG A 603 -10.74 -1.07 12.95
CA ARG A 603 -10.66 -0.06 14.02
C ARG A 603 -9.93 -0.65 15.23
N LYS A 604 -8.93 0.10 15.71
CA LYS A 604 -8.26 -0.17 16.96
C LYS A 604 -9.05 0.38 18.14
N VAL A 605 -9.11 -0.36 19.24
CA VAL A 605 -9.76 0.05 20.50
C VAL A 605 -8.85 -0.28 21.68
N THR A 606 -8.82 0.59 22.68
CA THR A 606 -8.16 0.34 23.97
C THR A 606 -9.21 -0.05 24.99
N LEU A 607 -8.96 -1.12 25.76
CA LEU A 607 -9.88 -1.62 26.77
C LEU A 607 -9.14 -2.03 28.04
N GLU A 608 -9.64 -1.54 29.18
CA GLU A 608 -9.29 -2.03 30.51
C GLU A 608 -9.77 -3.49 30.71
N PRO A 609 -9.20 -4.23 31.67
CA PRO A 609 -9.66 -5.58 32.01
C PRO A 609 -11.18 -5.65 32.25
N GLY A 610 -11.86 -6.59 31.60
CA GLY A 610 -13.31 -6.78 31.71
C GLY A 610 -14.17 -5.72 30.99
N ALA A 611 -13.58 -4.66 30.42
CA ALA A 611 -14.33 -3.62 29.73
C ALA A 611 -14.80 -4.08 28.34
N SER A 612 -15.98 -3.61 27.92
CA SER A 612 -16.52 -3.81 26.57
C SER A 612 -16.76 -2.50 25.85
N THR A 613 -16.66 -2.50 24.52
CA THR A 613 -17.11 -1.42 23.65
C THR A 613 -17.78 -1.96 22.38
N THR A 614 -18.72 -1.21 21.81
CA THR A 614 -19.32 -1.53 20.51
C THR A 614 -18.65 -0.73 19.40
N VAL A 615 -17.98 -1.44 18.50
CA VAL A 615 -17.35 -0.88 17.32
C VAL A 615 -18.37 -0.87 16.17
N ARG A 616 -18.41 0.23 15.42
CA ARG A 616 -19.32 0.42 14.28
C ARG A 616 -18.56 0.79 13.02
N PHE A 617 -18.93 0.15 11.92
CA PHE A 617 -18.40 0.36 10.57
C PHE A 617 -19.53 0.64 9.59
N TYR A 618 -19.21 1.39 8.54
CA TYR A 618 -20.10 1.65 7.42
C TYR A 618 -19.40 1.22 6.15
N LEU A 619 -19.97 0.22 5.47
CA LEU A 619 -19.49 -0.29 4.20
C LEU A 619 -20.41 0.25 3.10
N ALA A 620 -19.84 0.83 2.05
CA ALA A 620 -20.57 1.36 0.92
C ALA A 620 -20.52 0.40 -0.27
N PHE A 621 -21.22 0.76 -1.36
CA PHE A 621 -21.18 0.04 -2.64
C PHE A 621 -19.80 -0.50 -3.05
N ARG A 622 -18.76 0.34 -2.98
CA ARG A 622 -17.39 -0.02 -3.39
C ARG A 622 -16.78 -1.16 -2.55
N ASP A 623 -17.23 -1.36 -1.31
CA ASP A 623 -16.76 -2.42 -0.42
C ASP A 623 -17.32 -3.81 -0.80
N PHE A 624 -18.30 -3.88 -1.69
CA PHE A 624 -18.84 -5.13 -2.23
C PHE A 624 -18.55 -5.29 -3.73
N ALA A 625 -18.16 -4.20 -4.41
CA ALA A 625 -17.95 -4.19 -5.85
C ALA A 625 -16.61 -4.80 -6.29
N TYR A 626 -16.52 -5.16 -7.57
CA TYR A 626 -15.29 -5.41 -8.32
C TYR A 626 -15.29 -4.54 -9.59
N PHE A 627 -14.13 -4.31 -10.21
CA PHE A 627 -14.03 -3.55 -11.44
C PHE A 627 -14.25 -4.49 -12.63
N HIS A 628 -15.32 -4.28 -13.39
CA HIS A 628 -15.61 -5.11 -14.54
C HIS A 628 -14.79 -4.66 -15.74
N PRO A 629 -13.82 -5.45 -16.25
CA PRO A 629 -12.86 -5.00 -17.25
C PRO A 629 -13.53 -4.66 -18.59
N VAL A 630 -14.53 -5.43 -19.02
CA VAL A 630 -15.25 -5.15 -20.29
C VAL A 630 -16.19 -3.93 -20.18
N ARG A 631 -16.95 -3.80 -19.07
CA ARG A 631 -17.89 -2.69 -18.86
C ARG A 631 -17.21 -1.41 -18.36
N ARG A 632 -15.91 -1.47 -18.04
CA ARG A 632 -15.04 -0.43 -17.47
C ARG A 632 -15.69 0.36 -16.33
N ARG A 633 -16.33 -0.37 -15.41
CA ARG A 633 -17.04 0.22 -14.26
C ARG A 633 -17.06 -0.71 -13.05
N TRP A 634 -17.26 -0.13 -11.88
CA TRP A 634 -17.48 -0.88 -10.65
C TRP A 634 -18.88 -1.51 -10.63
N THR A 635 -18.97 -2.78 -10.25
CA THR A 635 -20.24 -3.52 -10.22
C THR A 635 -20.28 -4.50 -9.05
N ILE A 636 -21.49 -4.79 -8.57
CA ILE A 636 -21.78 -5.87 -7.63
C ILE A 636 -22.56 -6.95 -8.37
N ASP A 637 -22.19 -8.21 -8.18
CA ASP A 637 -23.01 -9.33 -8.63
C ASP A 637 -24.13 -9.65 -7.63
N PRO A 638 -25.32 -10.04 -8.10
CA PRO A 638 -26.37 -10.49 -7.20
C PRO A 638 -25.95 -11.80 -6.51
N GLY A 639 -26.30 -11.94 -5.23
CA GLY A 639 -26.02 -13.15 -4.46
C GLY A 639 -25.79 -12.89 -2.98
N THR A 640 -25.43 -13.95 -2.25
CA THR A 640 -25.12 -13.86 -0.82
C THR A 640 -23.71 -13.35 -0.62
N ALA A 641 -23.56 -12.29 0.18
CA ALA A 641 -22.28 -11.84 0.72
C ALA A 641 -22.17 -12.23 2.19
N THR A 642 -20.95 -12.54 2.63
CA THR A 642 -20.63 -12.80 4.04
C THR A 642 -19.72 -11.70 4.58
N ILE A 643 -20.12 -11.11 5.70
CA ILE A 643 -19.30 -10.19 6.48
C ILE A 643 -18.68 -10.98 7.63
N HIS A 644 -17.36 -10.98 7.70
CA HIS A 644 -16.61 -11.53 8.81
C HIS A 644 -16.03 -10.39 9.65
N VAL A 645 -16.04 -10.56 10.97
CA VAL A 645 -15.26 -9.73 11.88
C VAL A 645 -14.31 -10.63 12.67
N GLY A 646 -13.03 -10.28 12.67
CA GLY A 646 -11.98 -11.07 13.29
C GLY A 646 -10.83 -10.22 13.84
N ALA A 647 -9.88 -10.92 14.45
CA ALA A 647 -8.63 -10.34 14.96
C ALA A 647 -7.45 -10.53 13.99
N SER A 648 -7.63 -11.31 12.92
CA SER A 648 -6.73 -11.44 11.77
C SER A 648 -7.51 -11.95 10.54
N SER A 649 -6.88 -12.09 9.37
CA SER A 649 -7.53 -12.65 8.19
C SER A 649 -7.97 -14.11 8.36
N ARG A 650 -7.36 -14.83 9.33
CA ARG A 650 -7.65 -16.25 9.63
C ARG A 650 -8.16 -16.51 11.05
N ASP A 651 -8.27 -15.50 11.90
CA ASP A 651 -8.98 -15.55 13.20
C ASP A 651 -10.30 -14.76 13.08
N LEU A 652 -11.26 -15.37 12.39
CA LEU A 652 -12.57 -14.78 12.10
C LEU A 652 -13.60 -15.26 13.13
N ARG A 653 -13.89 -14.41 14.12
CA ARG A 653 -14.61 -14.81 15.33
C ARG A 653 -16.13 -14.77 15.18
N VAL A 654 -16.65 -13.84 14.38
CA VAL A 654 -18.09 -13.71 14.12
C VAL A 654 -18.35 -13.44 12.64
N ALA A 655 -19.49 -13.90 12.13
CA ALA A 655 -19.90 -13.69 10.75
C ALA A 655 -21.41 -13.51 10.61
N ALA A 656 -21.82 -12.75 9.60
CA ALA A 656 -23.21 -12.55 9.21
C ALA A 656 -23.34 -12.52 7.69
N THR A 657 -24.48 -12.93 7.17
CA THR A 657 -24.76 -12.92 5.73
C THR A 657 -25.79 -11.86 5.37
N LEU A 658 -25.70 -11.36 4.15
CA LEU A 658 -26.72 -10.50 3.55
C LEU A 658 -26.86 -10.83 2.05
N VAL A 659 -28.04 -10.57 1.50
CA VAL A 659 -28.30 -10.76 0.08
C VAL A 659 -28.10 -9.43 -0.63
N LEU A 660 -27.23 -9.42 -1.64
CA LEU A 660 -27.02 -8.30 -2.54
C LEU A 660 -27.88 -8.48 -3.78
N GLU A 661 -28.65 -7.45 -4.13
CA GLU A 661 -29.47 -7.42 -5.36
C GLU A 661 -28.62 -7.28 -6.64
N GLY A 662 -27.33 -7.00 -6.49
CA GLY A 662 -26.43 -6.65 -7.59
C GLY A 662 -26.55 -5.19 -8.01
N SER A 663 -25.55 -4.71 -8.74
CA SER A 663 -25.73 -3.48 -9.52
C SER A 663 -26.83 -3.71 -10.55
N LYS A 664 -27.65 -2.68 -10.81
CA LYS A 664 -28.52 -2.72 -12.00
C LYS A 664 -27.65 -3.09 -13.18
N ARG A 665 -27.87 -4.27 -13.76
CA ARG A 665 -27.12 -4.69 -14.95
C ARG A 665 -27.33 -3.58 -15.97
N PRO A 666 -26.26 -2.87 -16.37
CA PRO A 666 -26.34 -2.15 -17.62
C PRO A 666 -26.68 -3.21 -18.66
N VAL A 667 -27.40 -2.80 -19.69
CA VAL A 667 -27.49 -3.60 -20.91
C VAL A 667 -26.06 -4.09 -21.26
N PRO A 668 -25.87 -5.32 -21.77
CA PRO A 668 -24.54 -5.74 -22.22
C PRO A 668 -23.92 -4.70 -23.16
N ALA A 669 -22.58 -4.61 -23.16
CA ALA A 669 -21.78 -3.87 -24.16
C ALA A 669 -22.47 -3.91 -25.53
N ALA A 670 -22.39 -2.83 -26.31
CA ALA A 670 -23.12 -2.66 -27.57
C ALA A 670 -23.22 -4.02 -28.26
N ILE A 671 -24.45 -4.54 -28.31
CA ILE A 671 -24.76 -5.82 -28.92
C ILE A 671 -24.11 -5.81 -30.29
N THR A 672 -23.23 -6.78 -30.53
CA THR A 672 -22.64 -7.01 -31.84
C THR A 672 -23.14 -8.35 -32.36
N PRO A 673 -22.96 -8.65 -33.65
CA PRO A 673 -23.24 -9.99 -34.14
C PRO A 673 -22.41 -11.09 -33.46
N ASP A 674 -21.26 -10.76 -32.87
CA ASP A 674 -20.41 -11.71 -32.16
C ASP A 674 -20.84 -11.91 -30.69
N SER A 675 -21.76 -11.08 -30.18
CA SER A 675 -22.39 -11.29 -28.87
C SER A 675 -23.21 -12.58 -28.85
N SER A 676 -23.27 -13.24 -27.70
CA SER A 676 -24.00 -14.49 -27.54
C SER A 676 -25.51 -14.29 -27.65
N LEU A 677 -26.26 -15.34 -27.97
CA LEU A 677 -27.73 -15.27 -27.93
C LEU A 677 -28.24 -14.83 -26.55
N ALA A 678 -27.60 -15.26 -25.47
CA ALA A 678 -27.95 -14.84 -24.12
C ALA A 678 -27.75 -13.32 -23.92
N ASP A 679 -26.71 -12.72 -24.49
CA ASP A 679 -26.48 -11.27 -24.43
C ASP A 679 -27.58 -10.52 -25.20
N TRP A 680 -27.92 -10.97 -26.40
CA TRP A 680 -29.02 -10.39 -27.19
C TRP A 680 -30.36 -10.48 -26.45
N LEU A 681 -30.64 -11.60 -25.77
CA LEU A 681 -31.88 -11.76 -24.98
C LEU A 681 -31.89 -10.92 -23.70
N ALA A 682 -30.72 -10.69 -23.11
CA ALA A 682 -30.57 -9.85 -21.93
C ALA A 682 -30.70 -8.35 -22.27
N ALA A 683 -30.52 -7.96 -23.53
CA ALA A 683 -30.67 -6.58 -23.98
C ALA A 683 -32.15 -6.16 -24.12
N PRO A 684 -32.54 -4.95 -23.66
CA PRO A 684 -33.88 -4.41 -23.85
C PRO A 684 -34.29 -4.41 -25.34
N GLY A 685 -35.42 -5.06 -25.65
CA GLY A 685 -35.92 -5.18 -27.01
C GLY A 685 -35.17 -6.18 -27.90
N GLY A 686 -34.08 -6.80 -27.42
CA GLY A 686 -33.30 -7.76 -28.20
C GLY A 686 -34.06 -9.06 -28.49
N LEU A 687 -34.88 -9.55 -27.56
CA LEU A 687 -35.82 -10.64 -27.83
C LEU A 687 -36.82 -10.27 -28.92
N ASP A 688 -37.36 -9.04 -28.92
CA ASP A 688 -38.34 -8.61 -29.93
C ASP A 688 -37.71 -8.54 -31.33
N VAL A 689 -36.49 -8.02 -31.42
CA VAL A 689 -35.73 -7.96 -32.69
C VAL A 689 -35.44 -9.37 -33.20
N LEU A 690 -34.95 -10.27 -32.35
CA LEU A 690 -34.71 -11.66 -32.73
C LEU A 690 -36.01 -12.39 -33.12
N GLN A 691 -37.10 -12.19 -32.40
CA GLN A 691 -38.40 -12.80 -32.73
C GLN A 691 -39.01 -12.25 -34.02
N ARG A 692 -38.70 -11.01 -34.38
CA ARG A 692 -39.13 -10.41 -35.66
C ARG A 692 -38.39 -11.05 -36.82
N GLU A 693 -37.07 -11.19 -36.70
CA GLU A 693 -36.21 -11.63 -37.79
C GLU A 693 -36.18 -13.15 -37.94
N MET A 694 -36.12 -13.91 -36.84
CA MET A 694 -36.13 -15.38 -36.85
C MET A 694 -37.51 -15.99 -37.18
N ARG A 695 -38.35 -15.26 -37.91
CA ARG A 695 -39.61 -15.77 -38.45
C ARG A 695 -39.33 -16.56 -39.72
N PRO A 696 -39.83 -17.80 -39.83
CA PRO A 696 -39.73 -18.52 -41.08
C PRO A 696 -40.57 -17.81 -42.17
N PRO A 697 -40.18 -17.90 -43.47
CA PRO A 697 -40.99 -17.37 -44.56
C PRO A 697 -42.42 -17.95 -44.50
N ALA A 698 -43.43 -17.11 -44.80
CA ALA A 698 -44.85 -17.50 -44.72
C ALA A 698 -45.19 -18.79 -45.52
N GLU A 699 -44.39 -19.09 -46.54
CA GLU A 699 -44.51 -20.26 -47.43
C GLU A 699 -44.11 -21.59 -46.78
N THR A 700 -43.41 -21.58 -45.64
CA THR A 700 -42.88 -22.80 -45.01
C THR A 700 -43.84 -23.48 -44.02
N GLY A 701 -44.92 -22.81 -43.62
CA GLY A 701 -45.93 -23.35 -42.69
C GLY A 701 -45.43 -23.61 -41.25
N GLN A 702 -44.21 -23.20 -40.89
CA GLN A 702 -43.64 -23.38 -39.55
C GLN A 702 -44.01 -22.20 -38.63
N SER A 703 -44.33 -22.46 -37.36
CA SER A 703 -44.85 -21.41 -36.48
C SER A 703 -43.76 -20.46 -35.94
N HIS A 704 -42.53 -20.92 -35.67
CA HIS A 704 -41.38 -20.09 -35.28
C HIS A 704 -40.06 -20.87 -35.48
N SER A 705 -38.91 -20.18 -35.47
CA SER A 705 -37.58 -20.82 -35.48
C SER A 705 -37.45 -21.87 -34.36
N ARG A 706 -36.85 -23.03 -34.67
CA ARG A 706 -36.59 -24.13 -33.70
C ARG A 706 -35.74 -23.70 -32.49
N PHE A 707 -35.06 -22.56 -32.62
CA PHE A 707 -34.17 -22.01 -31.60
C PHE A 707 -34.90 -21.15 -30.55
N LEU A 708 -36.17 -20.78 -30.76
CA LEU A 708 -36.95 -19.93 -29.84
C LEU A 708 -37.75 -20.73 -28.80
N THR A 709 -37.48 -22.03 -28.65
CA THR A 709 -38.06 -22.85 -27.56
C THR A 709 -37.19 -22.75 -26.31
N GLU A 710 -37.78 -22.80 -25.10
CA GLU A 710 -37.02 -22.65 -23.85
C GLU A 710 -35.83 -23.61 -23.72
N PRO A 711 -35.93 -24.92 -24.07
CA PRO A 711 -34.78 -25.82 -24.04
C PRO A 711 -33.71 -25.47 -25.08
N ALA A 712 -34.11 -25.02 -26.27
CA ALA A 712 -33.18 -24.63 -27.33
C ALA A 712 -32.48 -23.30 -27.04
N LEU A 713 -33.15 -22.35 -26.41
CA LEU A 713 -32.56 -21.08 -25.95
C LEU A 713 -31.49 -21.33 -24.88
N ARG A 714 -31.72 -22.25 -23.94
CA ARG A 714 -30.70 -22.65 -22.96
C ARG A 714 -29.50 -23.34 -23.62
N MET A 715 -29.73 -24.20 -24.61
CA MET A 715 -28.67 -24.89 -25.35
C MET A 715 -27.87 -23.94 -26.26
N ALA A 716 -28.52 -22.97 -26.89
CA ALA A 716 -27.92 -22.02 -27.83
C ALA A 716 -27.46 -20.72 -27.19
N GLY A 717 -27.68 -20.52 -25.89
CA GLY A 717 -27.44 -19.26 -25.19
C GLY A 717 -26.02 -18.72 -25.33
N SER A 718 -25.01 -19.60 -25.36
CA SER A 718 -23.60 -19.22 -25.53
C SER A 718 -23.15 -19.05 -26.99
N VAL A 719 -24.00 -19.37 -27.96
CA VAL A 719 -23.64 -19.31 -29.38
C VAL A 719 -23.74 -17.85 -29.87
N PRO A 720 -22.68 -17.29 -30.49
CA PRO A 720 -22.74 -15.98 -31.11
C PRO A 720 -23.87 -15.91 -32.14
N VAL A 721 -24.61 -14.81 -32.18
CA VAL A 721 -25.74 -14.66 -33.10
C VAL A 721 -25.31 -14.75 -34.56
N ARG A 722 -24.10 -14.29 -34.91
CA ARG A 722 -23.47 -14.48 -36.22
C ARG A 722 -23.22 -15.95 -36.59
N ARG A 723 -22.97 -16.81 -35.60
CA ARG A 723 -22.83 -18.25 -35.82
C ARG A 723 -24.21 -18.91 -35.95
N LEU A 724 -25.17 -18.49 -35.14
CA LEU A 724 -26.57 -18.94 -35.24
C LEU A 724 -27.17 -18.64 -36.61
N ALA A 725 -26.92 -17.46 -37.17
CA ALA A 725 -27.38 -17.07 -38.51
C ALA A 725 -26.93 -18.02 -39.63
N ARG A 726 -25.83 -18.75 -39.41
CA ARG A 726 -25.30 -19.73 -40.38
C ARG A 726 -25.89 -21.13 -40.22
N PHE A 727 -26.66 -21.38 -39.16
CA PHE A 727 -27.29 -22.69 -38.96
C PHE A 727 -28.54 -22.85 -39.83
N PRO A 728 -28.75 -24.03 -40.45
CA PRO A 728 -29.96 -24.32 -41.18
C PRO A 728 -31.20 -24.10 -40.32
N GLY A 729 -32.19 -23.35 -40.82
CA GLY A 729 -33.44 -23.07 -40.11
C GLY A 729 -33.32 -22.08 -38.94
N ALA A 730 -32.24 -21.28 -38.87
CA ALA A 730 -32.15 -20.16 -37.93
C ALA A 730 -33.00 -18.95 -38.36
N TYR A 731 -33.26 -18.81 -39.66
CA TYR A 731 -34.04 -17.73 -40.26
C TYR A 731 -33.53 -16.34 -39.86
N LEU A 732 -32.21 -16.18 -39.69
CA LEU A 732 -31.57 -14.92 -39.34
C LEU A 732 -30.60 -14.56 -40.45
N ASP A 733 -30.80 -13.42 -41.11
CA ASP A 733 -30.00 -12.99 -42.25
C ASP A 733 -28.61 -12.48 -41.79
N PRO A 734 -27.50 -13.16 -42.16
CA PRO A 734 -26.16 -12.74 -41.77
C PRO A 734 -25.79 -11.31 -42.20
N GLU A 735 -26.35 -10.81 -43.31
CA GLU A 735 -26.04 -9.48 -43.85
C GLU A 735 -26.73 -8.34 -43.07
N ARG A 736 -27.75 -8.67 -42.27
CA ARG A 736 -28.51 -7.69 -41.49
C ARG A 736 -28.08 -7.61 -40.03
N LEU A 737 -27.21 -8.50 -39.58
CA LEU A 737 -26.87 -8.63 -38.16
C LEU A 737 -26.31 -7.36 -37.54
N ASP A 738 -25.43 -6.63 -38.22
CA ASP A 738 -24.86 -5.38 -37.70
C ASP A 738 -25.96 -4.33 -37.49
N LYS A 739 -26.88 -4.16 -38.45
CA LYS A 739 -28.04 -3.25 -38.32
C LYS A 739 -29.01 -3.68 -37.21
N LEU A 740 -29.22 -4.98 -37.04
CA LEU A 740 -30.07 -5.50 -35.97
C LEU A 740 -29.43 -5.27 -34.60
N ALA A 741 -28.10 -5.40 -34.53
CA ALA A 741 -27.32 -5.05 -33.36
C ALA A 741 -27.47 -3.57 -33.02
N ASP A 742 -27.30 -2.68 -34.01
CA ASP A 742 -27.51 -1.23 -33.85
C ASP A 742 -28.92 -0.90 -33.35
N GLU A 743 -29.96 -1.56 -33.90
CA GLU A 743 -31.34 -1.37 -33.43
C GLU A 743 -31.55 -1.80 -31.98
N VAL A 744 -30.95 -2.91 -31.56
CA VAL A 744 -31.00 -3.35 -30.16
C VAL A 744 -30.25 -2.37 -29.26
N ASN A 745 -29.13 -1.83 -29.73
CA ASN A 745 -28.34 -0.82 -29.03
C ASN A 745 -29.11 0.50 -28.87
N GLU A 746 -29.75 1.01 -29.92
CA GLU A 746 -30.59 2.21 -29.85
C GLU A 746 -31.73 2.06 -28.84
N ARG A 747 -32.44 0.92 -28.87
CA ARG A 747 -33.54 0.62 -27.91
C ARG A 747 -33.06 0.53 -26.48
N ALA A 748 -31.81 0.16 -26.29
CA ALA A 748 -31.19 0.02 -25.00
C ALA A 748 -30.51 1.31 -24.49
N GLY A 749 -30.50 2.38 -25.29
CA GLY A 749 -29.94 3.69 -24.94
C GLY A 749 -28.41 3.76 -25.01
N TRP A 750 -27.80 3.12 -26.02
CA TRP A 750 -26.36 3.04 -26.25
C TRP A 750 -25.83 4.15 -27.14
#